data_AF-A0A449IPV6-F1
#
_entry.id   AF-A0A449IPV6-F1
#
_cell.length_a   1.000
_cell.length_b   1.000
_cell.length_c   1.000
_cell.angle_alpha   90.00
_cell.angle_beta   90.00
_cell.angle_gamma   90.00
#
_symmetry.space_group_name_H-M   'P 1'
#
loop_
_entity.id
_entity.type
_entity.pdbx_description
1 polymer ?
#
loop_
_entity_poly.entity_id
_entity_poly.type
_entity_poly.pdbx_seq_one_letter_code
_entity_poly.pdbx_strand_id
1 'polypeptide(L)'
;MKTLSTTPDAMIRYSALSSFAGHSFALRPTFQGVVASWFKQALQDKYPALNVDFTQLAIAEPLSHENSPGMPRRYRFMAVADVMIQCFIDSTPVVLIQGVHRLSVDKNELSAHPLAVNMAELQSIINDHSGLLIAAYQQALAEFWSDRQNGSLAPLQWLSEVLRMALGGAALMQNRVPALPADQAVVLAVVASFPDRDNRARGTLETPVHAYLVNIDGTENNVRRRFQLPGVVLITRQMPDHLIVLGYSLEHGVESFSSVQAFATCMLTRVLQVAPVRLLSWSLHEPEGDFITGLARTLLDQQLRNMVRVGQAAQAGKWSVGRLEQVLDEAAAMFPFFSEQERPHLENVISVLPEWLKQASSVDQLDYSRLMSAEVIWQRQTRGRTFLDGIDALPVYAEKMIRQRIERDHPRSGLDISHIEIHDVGVENLQLPVFSDDVLSFVEFVLGYRGGWPVGLIAVKDRTGAPVPDWLTSGYVKSLVDELDVGVGYIALLKGYLVDDDKQVMQREALYAAQLRIQLPLLALEKKIRGQAGFTPQGLHVVTQVMRHDAQRSVSHDYVCVRPLGFYAYEGARVDTAANMFVFGSLNIQTGPFILYRPFAPEPLLEYASWPALFDAIKHPGELQESILTWLDDDARGYYADGGFARPHLENVLLEGFLALLPRRPATLSTRSLVGNYYGAMFDANVSALMSMADNQTVSTSERRWMLLKHYGWSLFNGLTFFLSGPLQKAAWLFQTLLSLDSGLQARIDGDKEAGQQTVIDLLFNISLALLHEGLRFKAKANARLRLSAPVDEPLFTIYKPEALPAVEPVSASVIAQKKQPDIEPRAASQYSSLDFSWFSAQPRLTELQQASLDTFVLDLDLSQGTRIEVGPLKGVINHEGKSYVQIGGAGTYAGDVA
;
A
#
# COMPACT_ATOMS: atom_id res chain seq x y z
N MET A 1 0.59 -24.39 -13.49
CA MET A 1 0.82 -23.61 -12.25
C MET A 1 -0.55 -23.21 -11.72
N LYS A 2 -0.84 -23.37 -10.41
CA LYS A 2 -2.13 -22.94 -9.84
C LYS A 2 -2.11 -21.41 -9.78
N THR A 3 -2.75 -20.74 -10.71
CA THR A 3 -2.85 -19.28 -10.69
C THR A 3 -3.98 -18.90 -9.75
N LEU A 4 -3.69 -18.14 -8.69
CA LEU A 4 -4.74 -17.67 -7.77
C LEU A 4 -5.78 -16.78 -8.49
N SER A 5 -5.43 -16.27 -9.69
CA SER A 5 -6.36 -15.63 -10.63
C SER A 5 -7.53 -16.53 -11.06
N THR A 6 -7.39 -17.86 -10.97
CA THR A 6 -8.44 -18.85 -11.32
C THR A 6 -9.27 -19.31 -10.13
N THR A 7 -8.90 -18.93 -8.90
CA THR A 7 -9.72 -19.22 -7.73
C THR A 7 -11.04 -18.43 -7.81
N PRO A 8 -12.21 -19.07 -7.66
CA PRO A 8 -13.50 -18.38 -7.73
C PRO A 8 -13.53 -17.14 -6.82
N ASP A 9 -14.06 -16.05 -7.36
CA ASP A 9 -14.25 -14.77 -6.68
C ASP A 9 -12.97 -14.10 -6.12
N ALA A 10 -11.76 -14.64 -6.36
CA ALA A 10 -10.51 -14.10 -5.80
C ALA A 10 -10.22 -12.66 -6.23
N MET A 11 -10.48 -12.32 -7.49
CA MET A 11 -10.31 -10.95 -7.99
C MET A 11 -11.32 -9.98 -7.35
N ILE A 12 -12.55 -10.44 -7.10
CA ILE A 12 -13.59 -9.65 -6.42
C ILE A 12 -13.20 -9.42 -4.96
N ARG A 13 -12.82 -10.48 -4.25
CA ARG A 13 -12.32 -10.41 -2.87
C ARG A 13 -11.15 -9.45 -2.74
N TYR A 14 -10.17 -9.58 -3.64
CA TYR A 14 -9.04 -8.68 -3.72
C TYR A 14 -9.49 -7.23 -3.93
N SER A 15 -10.37 -6.95 -4.90
CA SER A 15 -10.84 -5.59 -5.18
C SER A 15 -11.55 -4.94 -4.00
N ALA A 16 -12.29 -5.72 -3.22
CA ALA A 16 -12.93 -5.24 -2.00
C ALA A 16 -11.88 -4.93 -0.93
N LEU A 17 -10.91 -5.83 -0.72
CA LEU A 17 -9.85 -5.68 0.29
C LEU A 17 -8.81 -4.61 -0.06
N SER A 18 -8.50 -4.38 -1.34
CA SER A 18 -7.51 -3.38 -1.76
C SER A 18 -7.99 -1.93 -1.58
N SER A 19 -9.28 -1.74 -1.32
CA SER A 19 -9.85 -0.45 -0.91
C SER A 19 -9.48 -0.03 0.52
N PHE A 20 -8.80 -0.92 1.26
CA PHE A 20 -8.45 -0.71 2.65
C PHE A 20 -7.52 0.49 2.88
N ALA A 21 -7.96 1.39 3.76
CA ALA A 21 -7.15 2.50 4.23
C ALA A 21 -6.17 2.04 5.32
N GLY A 22 -5.05 1.43 4.91
CA GLY A 22 -4.06 0.85 5.84
C GLY A 22 -3.55 1.83 6.92
N HIS A 23 -3.54 3.13 6.62
CA HIS A 23 -3.16 4.20 7.56
C HIS A 23 -4.08 4.29 8.78
N SER A 24 -5.40 4.14 8.62
CA SER A 24 -6.36 4.16 9.74
C SER A 24 -6.18 2.97 10.66
N PHE A 25 -5.78 1.83 10.11
CA PHE A 25 -5.63 0.60 10.88
C PHE A 25 -4.26 0.46 11.54
N ALA A 26 -3.25 1.18 11.07
CA ALA A 26 -1.93 1.26 11.71
C ALA A 26 -1.98 1.82 13.14
N LEU A 27 -3.08 2.51 13.51
CA LEU A 27 -3.32 3.09 14.83
C LEU A 27 -3.98 2.11 15.82
N ARG A 28 -4.12 0.83 15.44
CA ARG A 28 -4.69 -0.22 16.31
C ARG A 28 -3.91 -0.31 17.64
N PRO A 29 -4.58 -0.48 18.79
CA PRO A 29 -3.91 -0.70 20.06
C PRO A 29 -3.09 -2.00 20.06
N THR A 30 -1.87 -1.92 20.59
CA THR A 30 -1.03 -3.08 20.93
C THR A 30 -1.30 -3.54 22.35
N PHE A 31 -1.08 -4.82 22.65
CA PHE A 31 -1.31 -5.33 24.01
C PHE A 31 -0.48 -4.55 25.05
N GLN A 32 0.82 -4.42 24.81
CA GLN A 32 1.72 -3.67 25.69
C GLN A 32 1.32 -2.19 25.82
N GLY A 33 0.87 -1.57 24.73
CA GLY A 33 0.40 -0.18 24.73
C GLY A 33 -0.84 0.01 25.61
N VAL A 34 -1.78 -0.94 25.58
CA VAL A 34 -2.96 -0.92 26.44
C VAL A 34 -2.57 -1.08 27.90
N VAL A 35 -1.71 -2.05 28.24
CA VAL A 35 -1.20 -2.24 29.61
C VAL A 35 -0.53 -0.97 30.13
N ALA A 36 0.34 -0.35 29.32
CA ALA A 36 1.02 0.89 29.69
C ALA A 36 0.04 2.07 29.88
N SER A 37 -0.98 2.18 29.02
CA SER A 37 -2.00 3.24 29.12
C SER A 37 -2.87 3.10 30.38
N TRP A 38 -3.29 1.88 30.72
CA TRP A 38 -4.03 1.58 31.94
C TRP A 38 -3.21 1.86 33.18
N PHE A 39 -1.95 1.43 33.21
CA PHE A 39 -1.05 1.75 34.31
C PHE A 39 -0.86 3.25 34.48
N LYS A 40 -0.63 3.97 33.37
CA LYS A 40 -0.51 5.43 33.38
C LYS A 40 -1.75 6.09 33.99
N GLN A 41 -2.94 5.71 33.54
CA GLN A 41 -4.19 6.29 34.03
C GLN A 41 -4.36 6.02 35.53
N ALA A 42 -4.25 4.77 35.98
CA ALA A 42 -4.37 4.41 37.39
C ALA A 42 -3.33 5.10 38.28
N LEU A 43 -2.09 5.27 37.80
CA LEU A 43 -1.05 5.99 38.53
C LEU A 43 -1.32 7.49 38.59
N GLN A 44 -1.79 8.08 37.48
CA GLN A 44 -2.09 9.51 37.40
C GLN A 44 -3.32 9.90 38.23
N ASP A 45 -4.33 9.04 38.32
CA ASP A 45 -5.50 9.24 39.20
C ASP A 45 -5.10 9.28 40.67
N LYS A 46 -4.13 8.44 41.06
CA LYS A 46 -3.61 8.38 42.44
C LYS A 46 -2.57 9.47 42.75
N TYR A 47 -1.79 9.88 41.74
CA TYR A 47 -0.73 10.88 41.85
C TYR A 47 -0.84 11.93 40.72
N PRO A 48 -1.84 12.82 40.77
CA PRO A 48 -2.08 13.78 39.69
C PRO A 48 -0.96 14.83 39.52
N ALA A 49 -0.13 15.04 40.55
CA ALA A 49 1.02 15.93 40.52
C ALA A 49 2.28 15.31 39.87
N LEU A 50 2.25 14.02 39.52
CA LEU A 50 3.39 13.31 38.94
C LEU A 50 3.56 13.69 37.45
N ASN A 51 4.47 14.60 37.15
CA ASN A 51 4.79 15.02 35.78
C ASN A 51 6.04 14.31 35.25
N VAL A 52 5.87 13.09 34.72
CA VAL A 52 6.96 12.24 34.21
C VAL A 52 6.62 11.62 32.86
N ASP A 53 7.64 11.24 32.10
CA ASP A 53 7.45 10.41 30.90
C ASP A 53 7.15 8.97 31.32
N PHE A 54 5.86 8.61 31.30
CA PHE A 54 5.36 7.29 31.68
C PHE A 54 5.93 6.15 30.82
N THR A 55 6.41 6.44 29.60
CA THR A 55 7.01 5.42 28.72
C THR A 55 8.39 4.97 29.19
N GLN A 56 9.04 5.74 30.07
CA GLN A 56 10.37 5.44 30.61
C GLN A 56 10.32 4.84 32.02
N LEU A 57 9.13 4.73 32.62
CA LEU A 57 8.96 4.19 33.97
C LEU A 57 9.40 2.74 34.06
N ALA A 58 10.25 2.47 35.05
CA ALA A 58 10.69 1.14 35.40
C ALA A 58 10.67 0.93 36.92
N ILE A 59 10.36 -0.30 37.33
CA ILE A 59 10.57 -0.78 38.69
C ILE A 59 12.04 -1.18 38.79
N ALA A 60 12.76 -0.51 39.67
CA ALA A 60 14.13 -0.82 40.02
C ALA A 60 14.13 -1.77 41.23
N GLU A 61 14.68 -2.96 41.03
CA GLU A 61 14.89 -3.97 42.07
C GLU A 61 16.38 -4.07 42.40
N PRO A 62 16.78 -4.01 43.67
CA PRO A 62 18.18 -4.12 44.06
C PRO A 62 18.69 -5.56 43.95
N LEU A 63 19.77 -5.78 43.18
CA LEU A 63 20.47 -7.06 43.13
C LEU A 63 21.40 -7.18 44.35
N SER A 64 21.23 -8.24 45.15
CA SER A 64 22.14 -8.55 46.27
C SER A 64 23.28 -9.46 45.80
N HIS A 65 24.51 -9.20 46.25
CA HIS A 65 25.64 -10.13 46.07
C HIS A 65 25.76 -10.97 47.34
N GLU A 66 25.77 -12.31 47.22
CA GLU A 66 25.66 -13.25 48.36
C GLU A 66 26.73 -13.13 49.46
N ASN A 67 27.78 -12.30 49.32
CA ASN A 67 28.95 -12.35 50.23
C ASN A 67 29.47 -10.99 50.76
N SER A 68 28.62 -9.99 51.02
CA SER A 68 29.00 -8.85 51.89
C SER A 68 27.78 -8.05 52.39
N PRO A 69 27.61 -7.85 53.72
CA PRO A 69 26.57 -6.96 54.24
C PRO A 69 27.01 -5.50 54.05
N GLY A 70 26.30 -4.72 53.23
CA GLY A 70 26.59 -3.28 53.16
C GLY A 70 25.83 -2.43 52.13
N MET A 71 25.69 -2.84 50.87
CA MET A 71 24.95 -2.05 49.85
C MET A 71 24.51 -2.91 48.66
N PRO A 72 23.28 -2.76 48.13
CA PRO A 72 22.98 -3.24 46.78
C PRO A 72 23.72 -2.34 45.79
N ARG A 73 24.67 -2.90 45.02
CA ARG A 73 25.49 -2.10 44.09
C ARG A 73 24.95 -2.01 42.67
N ARG A 74 23.88 -2.74 42.33
CA ARG A 74 23.22 -2.63 41.03
C ARG A 74 21.71 -2.81 41.15
N TYR A 75 20.96 -2.01 40.40
CA TYR A 75 19.53 -2.18 40.19
C TYR A 75 19.28 -2.91 38.88
N ARG A 76 18.39 -3.89 38.92
CA ARG A 76 17.72 -4.42 37.73
C ARG A 76 16.48 -3.56 37.47
N PHE A 77 16.30 -3.11 36.24
CA PHE A 77 15.12 -2.33 35.85
C PHE A 77 14.16 -3.19 35.04
N MET A 78 12.89 -3.14 35.41
CA MET A 78 11.80 -3.85 34.73
C MET A 78 10.75 -2.84 34.29
N ALA A 79 10.32 -2.90 33.03
CA ALA A 79 9.21 -2.08 32.59
C ALA A 79 7.95 -2.47 33.39
N VAL A 80 7.18 -1.48 33.84
CA VAL A 80 6.01 -1.76 34.69
C VAL A 80 4.97 -2.61 33.94
N ALA A 81 4.82 -2.37 32.64
CA ALA A 81 3.96 -3.18 31.78
C ALA A 81 4.37 -4.67 31.79
N ASP A 82 5.67 -4.96 31.66
CA ASP A 82 6.17 -6.33 31.68
C ASP A 82 5.92 -7.00 33.04
N VAL A 83 6.04 -6.26 34.15
CA VAL A 83 5.71 -6.75 35.50
C VAL A 83 4.24 -7.12 35.61
N MET A 84 3.33 -6.28 35.11
CA MET A 84 1.89 -6.57 35.10
C MET A 84 1.56 -7.79 34.23
N ILE A 85 2.18 -7.89 33.06
CA ILE A 85 1.99 -9.04 32.15
C ILE A 85 2.53 -10.32 32.80
N GLN A 86 3.67 -10.25 33.49
CA GLN A 86 4.22 -11.40 34.22
C GLN A 86 3.28 -11.83 35.36
N CYS A 87 2.73 -10.89 36.13
CA CYS A 87 1.74 -11.20 37.18
C CYS A 87 0.49 -11.89 36.61
N PHE A 88 0.03 -11.46 35.42
CA PHE A 88 -1.06 -12.11 34.70
C PHE A 88 -0.73 -13.56 34.34
N ILE A 89 0.44 -13.80 33.72
CA ILE A 89 0.91 -15.13 33.28
C ILE A 89 1.08 -16.07 34.47
N ASP A 90 1.75 -15.60 35.51
CA ASP A 90 2.05 -16.41 36.68
C ASP A 90 0.83 -16.62 37.56
N SER A 91 -0.16 -15.75 37.46
CA SER A 91 -1.32 -15.69 38.36
C SER A 91 -0.87 -15.53 39.82
N THR A 92 0.25 -14.84 40.03
CA THR A 92 0.84 -14.53 41.33
C THR A 92 1.01 -13.02 41.49
N PRO A 93 0.62 -12.44 42.64
CA PRO A 93 0.78 -11.01 42.87
C PRO A 93 2.26 -10.63 43.01
N VAL A 94 2.61 -9.42 42.57
CA VAL A 94 3.92 -8.82 42.87
C VAL A 94 3.95 -8.34 44.32
N VAL A 95 5.15 -8.37 44.91
CA VAL A 95 5.43 -7.81 46.24
C VAL A 95 6.45 -6.68 46.09
N LEU A 96 6.05 -5.45 46.40
CA LEU A 96 6.90 -4.27 46.39
C LEU A 96 7.11 -3.77 47.81
N ILE A 97 8.38 -3.71 48.21
CA ILE A 97 8.78 -3.30 49.56
C ILE A 97 9.27 -1.84 49.54
N GLN A 98 8.64 -0.99 50.35
CA GLN A 98 9.02 0.41 50.52
C GLN A 98 10.49 0.54 50.94
N GLY A 99 11.25 1.40 50.25
CA GLY A 99 12.68 1.62 50.53
C GLY A 99 13.63 0.58 49.92
N VAL A 100 13.11 -0.56 49.48
CA VAL A 100 13.87 -1.59 48.74
C VAL A 100 13.65 -1.43 47.24
N HIS A 101 12.39 -1.45 46.80
CA HIS A 101 12.01 -1.21 45.42
C HIS A 101 11.83 0.28 45.16
N ARG A 102 12.06 0.70 43.91
CA ARG A 102 11.89 2.10 43.49
C ARG A 102 11.20 2.16 42.14
N LEU A 103 10.29 3.12 41.96
CA LEU A 103 9.82 3.51 40.63
C LEU A 103 10.72 4.64 40.13
N SER A 104 11.29 4.53 38.93
CA SER A 104 12.24 5.50 38.38
C SER A 104 12.04 5.68 36.87
N VAL A 105 12.34 6.88 36.36
CA VAL A 105 12.56 7.15 34.92
C VAL A 105 14.04 7.05 34.53
N ASP A 106 14.94 7.18 35.51
CA ASP A 106 16.39 7.03 35.35
C ASP A 106 16.77 5.56 35.49
N LYS A 107 17.23 4.95 34.39
CA LYS A 107 17.63 3.54 34.29
C LYS A 107 19.12 3.32 34.61
N ASN A 108 19.75 4.21 35.37
CA ASN A 108 21.13 4.05 35.81
C ASN A 108 21.25 2.90 36.85
N GLU A 109 21.91 1.81 36.45
CA GLU A 109 22.12 0.61 37.29
C GLU A 109 22.76 0.91 38.63
N LEU A 110 23.58 1.97 38.73
CA LEU A 110 24.27 2.34 39.95
C LEU A 110 23.46 3.30 40.83
N SER A 111 22.46 3.98 40.27
CA SER A 111 21.68 5.01 40.96
C SER A 111 20.28 5.16 40.38
N ALA A 112 19.32 4.41 40.91
CA ALA A 112 17.90 4.60 40.59
C ALA A 112 17.29 5.71 41.46
N HIS A 113 17.03 6.89 40.87
CA HIS A 113 16.37 8.01 41.53
C HIS A 113 14.87 7.71 41.76
N PRO A 114 14.39 7.56 43.00
CA PRO A 114 13.01 7.18 43.26
C PRO A 114 12.05 8.34 43.00
N LEU A 115 10.94 8.05 42.31
CA LEU A 115 9.77 8.92 42.27
C LEU A 115 9.06 8.89 43.63
N ALA A 116 8.40 10.00 43.98
CA ALA A 116 7.66 10.16 45.23
C ALA A 116 6.32 9.41 45.19
N VAL A 117 6.38 8.08 45.14
CA VAL A 117 5.24 7.17 45.12
C VAL A 117 5.37 6.13 46.24
N ASN A 118 4.24 5.69 46.78
CA ASN A 118 4.19 4.65 47.81
C ASN A 118 4.21 3.26 47.15
N MET A 119 5.15 2.40 47.55
CA MET A 119 5.32 1.06 46.95
C MET A 119 4.12 0.13 47.22
N ALA A 120 3.46 0.25 48.37
CA ALA A 120 2.25 -0.54 48.66
C ALA A 120 1.07 -0.10 47.78
N GLU A 121 0.98 1.20 47.49
CA GLU A 121 -0.02 1.74 46.58
C GLU A 121 0.24 1.35 45.13
N LEU A 122 1.51 1.37 44.71
CA LEU A 122 1.95 0.89 43.40
C LEU A 122 1.70 -0.63 43.25
N GLN A 123 1.96 -1.40 44.31
CA GLN A 123 1.67 -2.84 44.36
C GLN A 123 0.18 -3.12 44.17
N SER A 124 -0.70 -2.39 44.86
CA SER A 124 -2.15 -2.51 44.67
C SER A 124 -2.55 -2.21 43.23
N ILE A 125 -2.07 -1.10 42.65
CA ILE A 125 -2.34 -0.78 41.23
C ILE A 125 -1.94 -1.94 40.32
N ILE A 126 -0.72 -2.50 40.47
CA ILE A 126 -0.26 -3.60 39.63
C ILE A 126 -1.13 -4.85 39.82
N ASN A 127 -1.35 -5.27 41.06
CA ASN A 127 -2.06 -6.52 41.36
C ASN A 127 -3.54 -6.47 40.97
N ASP A 128 -4.21 -5.34 41.22
CA ASP A 128 -5.64 -5.18 40.95
C ASP A 128 -5.95 -5.20 39.44
N HIS A 129 -5.01 -4.73 38.61
CA HIS A 129 -5.21 -4.64 37.15
C HIS A 129 -4.63 -5.84 36.39
N SER A 130 -3.63 -6.55 36.93
CA SER A 130 -2.96 -7.65 36.22
C SER A 130 -3.92 -8.79 35.84
N GLY A 131 -4.93 -9.09 36.67
CA GLY A 131 -5.95 -10.10 36.33
C GLY A 131 -6.87 -9.73 35.18
N LEU A 132 -6.93 -8.43 34.81
CA LEU A 132 -7.89 -7.87 33.86
C LEU A 132 -7.27 -7.52 32.51
N LEU A 133 -5.97 -7.76 32.29
CA LEU A 133 -5.26 -7.28 31.10
C LEU A 133 -5.85 -7.76 29.78
N ILE A 134 -6.33 -9.01 29.70
CA ILE A 134 -6.98 -9.51 28.49
C ILE A 134 -8.32 -8.80 28.24
N ALA A 135 -9.11 -8.56 29.29
CA ALA A 135 -10.37 -7.84 29.18
C ALA A 135 -10.14 -6.37 28.78
N ALA A 136 -9.09 -5.74 29.35
CA ALA A 136 -8.60 -4.42 28.93
C ALA A 136 -8.35 -4.35 27.43
N TYR A 137 -7.64 -5.36 26.94
CA TYR A 137 -7.22 -5.41 25.55
C TYR A 137 -8.40 -5.63 24.61
N GLN A 138 -9.32 -6.51 25.01
CA GLN A 138 -10.58 -6.71 24.29
C GLN A 138 -11.40 -5.41 24.20
N GLN A 139 -11.50 -4.65 25.30
CA GLN A 139 -12.22 -3.38 25.33
C GLN A 139 -11.57 -2.34 24.42
N ALA A 140 -10.25 -2.15 24.52
CA ALA A 140 -9.52 -1.21 23.68
C ALA A 140 -9.65 -1.53 22.18
N LEU A 141 -9.66 -2.82 21.82
CA LEU A 141 -9.90 -3.24 20.45
C LEU A 141 -11.34 -3.01 20.00
N ALA A 142 -12.32 -3.32 20.84
CA ALA A 142 -13.73 -3.04 20.54
C ALA A 142 -13.95 -1.54 20.27
N GLU A 143 -13.39 -0.68 21.13
CA GLU A 143 -13.40 0.79 20.96
C GLU A 143 -12.78 1.18 19.62
N PHE A 144 -11.56 0.71 19.33
CA PHE A 144 -10.89 0.96 18.06
C PHE A 144 -11.72 0.55 16.83
N TRP A 145 -12.38 -0.61 16.87
CA TRP A 145 -13.23 -1.08 15.77
C TRP A 145 -14.51 -0.26 15.59
N SER A 146 -15.00 0.38 16.65
CA SER A 146 -16.20 1.21 16.65
C SER A 146 -15.94 2.70 16.40
N ASP A 147 -14.77 3.20 16.77
CA ASP A 147 -14.46 4.63 16.78
C ASP A 147 -14.10 5.16 15.38
N ARG A 148 -14.48 6.42 15.13
CA ARG A 148 -14.20 7.13 13.89
C ARG A 148 -12.98 8.03 14.08
N GLN A 149 -11.82 7.56 13.62
CA GLN A 149 -10.62 8.38 13.69
C GLN A 149 -10.55 9.38 12.53
N ASN A 150 -10.32 10.67 12.83
CA ASN A 150 -9.96 11.75 11.90
C ASN A 150 -10.81 11.81 10.61
N GLY A 151 -12.13 11.72 10.73
CA GLY A 151 -13.06 11.83 9.59
C GLY A 151 -13.16 10.59 8.69
N SER A 152 -12.41 9.52 8.98
CA SER A 152 -12.52 8.24 8.28
C SER A 152 -13.71 7.40 8.76
N LEU A 153 -14.06 6.34 8.01
CA LEU A 153 -15.05 5.36 8.45
C LEU A 153 -14.48 4.55 9.62
N ALA A 154 -15.32 4.19 10.59
CA ALA A 154 -14.92 3.27 11.63
C ALA A 154 -14.48 1.93 11.01
N PRO A 155 -13.47 1.22 11.55
CA PRO A 155 -12.99 -0.03 10.97
C PRO A 155 -14.09 -1.08 10.76
N LEU A 156 -15.08 -1.15 11.66
CA LEU A 156 -16.22 -2.07 11.51
C LEU A 156 -17.14 -1.70 10.34
N GLN A 157 -17.37 -0.40 10.10
CA GLN A 157 -18.14 0.08 8.94
C GLN A 157 -17.40 -0.24 7.66
N TRP A 158 -16.10 0.04 7.61
CA TRP A 158 -15.29 -0.32 6.45
C TRP A 158 -15.36 -1.82 6.16
N LEU A 159 -15.24 -2.68 7.18
CA LEU A 159 -15.34 -4.13 6.99
C LEU A 159 -16.70 -4.57 6.45
N SER A 160 -17.78 -3.94 6.93
CA SER A 160 -19.14 -4.17 6.44
C SER A 160 -19.25 -3.80 4.95
N GLU A 161 -18.65 -2.69 4.56
CA GLU A 161 -18.61 -2.22 3.18
C GLU A 161 -17.80 -3.15 2.28
N VAL A 162 -16.68 -3.67 2.76
CA VAL A 162 -15.89 -4.70 2.07
C VAL A 162 -16.70 -5.97 1.86
N LEU A 163 -17.37 -6.46 2.90
CA LEU A 163 -18.24 -7.64 2.81
C LEU A 163 -19.38 -7.41 1.80
N ARG A 164 -20.01 -6.22 1.82
CA ARG A 164 -21.06 -5.83 0.87
C ARG A 164 -20.54 -5.79 -0.56
N MET A 165 -19.40 -5.14 -0.78
CA MET A 165 -18.78 -5.01 -2.11
C MET A 165 -18.36 -6.38 -2.64
N ALA A 166 -17.78 -7.24 -1.80
CA ALA A 166 -17.36 -8.56 -2.20
C ALA A 166 -18.56 -9.47 -2.54
N LEU A 167 -19.64 -9.40 -1.76
CA LEU A 167 -20.87 -10.14 -2.03
C LEU A 167 -21.56 -9.66 -3.33
N GLY A 168 -21.70 -8.34 -3.50
CA GLY A 168 -22.30 -7.75 -4.71
C GLY A 168 -21.44 -7.98 -5.96
N GLY A 169 -20.11 -7.91 -5.84
CA GLY A 169 -19.19 -8.20 -6.93
C GLY A 169 -19.25 -9.66 -7.37
N ALA A 170 -19.41 -10.60 -6.44
CA ALA A 170 -19.56 -12.02 -6.76
C ALA A 170 -20.85 -12.30 -7.56
N ALA A 171 -21.92 -11.53 -7.30
CA ALA A 171 -23.17 -11.61 -8.05
C ALA A 171 -23.03 -11.14 -9.52
N LEU A 172 -22.13 -10.21 -9.80
CA LEU A 172 -21.97 -9.58 -11.12
C LEU A 172 -20.88 -10.23 -11.99
N MET A 173 -20.17 -11.24 -11.47
CA MET A 173 -19.04 -11.84 -12.15
C MET A 173 -19.48 -12.78 -13.29
N GLN A 174 -19.35 -12.33 -14.53
CA GLN A 174 -19.81 -13.06 -15.72
C GLN A 174 -19.01 -14.35 -16.02
N ASN A 175 -17.70 -14.35 -15.78
CA ASN A 175 -16.79 -15.47 -16.09
C ASN A 175 -16.38 -16.28 -14.86
N ARG A 176 -17.30 -16.46 -13.91
CA ARG A 176 -17.06 -17.20 -12.68
C ARG A 176 -16.88 -18.70 -12.96
N VAL A 177 -15.94 -19.36 -12.28
CA VAL A 177 -15.75 -20.82 -12.33
C VAL A 177 -15.79 -21.40 -10.92
N PRO A 178 -16.77 -22.26 -10.56
CA PRO A 178 -17.89 -22.69 -11.39
C PRO A 178 -18.89 -21.55 -11.66
N ALA A 179 -19.55 -21.61 -12.82
CA ALA A 179 -20.55 -20.62 -13.22
C ALA A 179 -21.68 -20.57 -12.19
N LEU A 180 -22.09 -19.35 -11.81
CA LEU A 180 -23.21 -19.16 -10.92
C LEU A 180 -24.50 -19.03 -11.76
N PRO A 181 -25.52 -19.88 -11.54
CA PRO A 181 -26.80 -19.74 -12.20
C PRO A 181 -27.42 -18.33 -12.01
N ALA A 182 -28.16 -17.85 -13.01
CA ALA A 182 -28.68 -16.48 -13.02
C ALA A 182 -29.63 -16.19 -11.84
N ASP A 183 -30.45 -17.16 -11.44
CA ASP A 183 -31.31 -17.10 -10.27
C ASP A 183 -30.52 -16.98 -8.96
N GLN A 184 -29.43 -17.73 -8.81
CA GLN A 184 -28.52 -17.63 -7.66
C GLN A 184 -27.77 -16.29 -7.64
N ALA A 185 -27.33 -15.78 -8.80
CA ALA A 185 -26.70 -14.47 -8.92
C ALA A 185 -27.65 -13.33 -8.50
N VAL A 186 -28.91 -13.39 -8.92
CA VAL A 186 -29.94 -12.41 -8.49
C VAL A 186 -30.14 -12.45 -6.98
N VAL A 187 -30.17 -13.64 -6.35
CA VAL A 187 -30.28 -13.76 -4.89
C VAL A 187 -29.14 -13.05 -4.18
N LEU A 188 -27.90 -13.24 -4.62
CA LEU A 188 -26.75 -12.53 -4.04
C LEU A 188 -26.83 -11.02 -4.23
N ALA A 189 -27.22 -10.56 -5.43
CA ALA A 189 -27.36 -9.13 -5.72
C ALA A 189 -28.44 -8.46 -4.85
N VAL A 190 -29.56 -9.15 -4.62
CA VAL A 190 -30.64 -8.70 -3.73
C VAL A 190 -30.13 -8.59 -2.30
N VAL A 191 -29.44 -9.62 -1.79
CA VAL A 191 -28.91 -9.61 -0.42
C VAL A 191 -27.85 -8.52 -0.24
N ALA A 192 -26.99 -8.28 -1.23
CA ALA A 192 -25.99 -7.21 -1.18
C ALA A 192 -26.61 -5.79 -1.26
N SER A 193 -27.70 -5.63 -1.99
CA SER A 193 -28.38 -4.33 -2.18
C SER A 193 -29.36 -4.00 -1.05
N PHE A 194 -29.96 -5.03 -0.44
CA PHE A 194 -30.94 -4.93 0.64
C PHE A 194 -30.47 -5.77 1.84
N PRO A 195 -29.44 -5.32 2.57
CA PRO A 195 -28.93 -6.05 3.73
C PRO A 195 -29.88 -5.99 4.93
N ASP A 196 -30.69 -4.95 5.03
CA ASP A 196 -31.71 -4.85 6.07
C ASP A 196 -32.83 -5.89 5.86
N ARG A 197 -33.12 -6.69 6.92
CA ARG A 197 -34.09 -7.78 6.89
C ARG A 197 -35.46 -7.35 6.38
N ASP A 198 -35.99 -6.26 6.91
CA ASP A 198 -37.38 -5.86 6.67
C ASP A 198 -37.51 -5.20 5.28
N ASN A 199 -36.51 -4.42 4.86
CA ASN A 199 -36.40 -3.93 3.48
C ASN A 199 -36.34 -5.07 2.47
N ARG A 200 -35.52 -6.10 2.74
CA ARG A 200 -35.38 -7.27 1.87
C ARG A 200 -36.68 -8.07 1.80
N ALA A 201 -37.36 -8.28 2.92
CA ALA A 201 -38.65 -8.97 2.96
C ALA A 201 -39.72 -8.23 2.15
N ARG A 202 -39.78 -6.89 2.23
CA ARG A 202 -40.66 -6.06 1.40
C ARG A 202 -40.39 -6.20 -0.10
N GLY A 203 -39.11 -6.34 -0.49
CA GLY A 203 -38.71 -6.52 -1.89
C GLY A 203 -38.86 -7.95 -2.43
N THR A 204 -39.12 -8.94 -1.57
CA THR A 204 -39.11 -10.38 -1.93
C THR A 204 -40.36 -11.13 -1.45
N LEU A 205 -41.50 -10.44 -1.35
CA LEU A 205 -42.75 -10.97 -0.76
C LEU A 205 -43.22 -12.31 -1.33
N GLU A 206 -43.13 -12.51 -2.65
CA GLU A 206 -43.60 -13.74 -3.30
C GLU A 206 -42.69 -14.95 -3.04
N THR A 207 -41.38 -14.71 -2.90
CA THR A 207 -40.35 -15.74 -2.66
C THR A 207 -39.30 -15.19 -1.71
N PRO A 208 -39.57 -15.21 -0.38
CA PRO A 208 -38.74 -14.55 0.61
C PRO A 208 -37.27 -14.97 0.55
N VAL A 209 -36.39 -13.99 0.59
CA VAL A 209 -34.94 -14.18 0.64
C VAL A 209 -34.43 -13.93 2.05
N HIS A 210 -33.82 -14.96 2.63
CA HIS A 210 -33.30 -14.92 3.98
C HIS A 210 -31.77 -14.97 4.00
N ALA A 211 -31.17 -14.27 4.96
CA ALA A 211 -29.73 -14.28 5.22
C ALA A 211 -29.47 -14.57 6.70
N TYR A 212 -28.95 -15.75 6.99
CA TYR A 212 -28.77 -16.27 8.34
C TYR A 212 -27.30 -16.28 8.76
N LEU A 213 -27.05 -15.86 10.00
CA LEU A 213 -25.86 -16.20 10.75
C LEU A 213 -26.03 -17.60 11.37
N VAL A 214 -24.91 -18.30 11.53
CA VAL A 214 -24.90 -19.68 12.04
C VAL A 214 -24.36 -19.69 13.47
N ASN A 215 -25.17 -20.13 14.41
CA ASN A 215 -24.80 -20.25 15.81
C ASN A 215 -24.36 -21.69 16.12
N ILE A 216 -23.25 -21.83 16.85
CA ILE A 216 -22.69 -23.10 17.32
C ILE A 216 -22.77 -23.14 18.84
N ASP A 217 -23.26 -24.25 19.37
CA ASP A 217 -23.27 -24.58 20.80
C ASP A 217 -22.66 -25.97 20.97
N GLY A 218 -21.57 -26.07 21.71
CA GLY A 218 -20.88 -27.33 21.98
C GLY A 218 -20.13 -27.31 23.30
N THR A 219 -19.25 -28.28 23.48
CA THR A 219 -18.46 -28.44 24.71
C THR A 219 -16.99 -28.66 24.39
N GLU A 220 -16.11 -27.99 25.12
CA GLU A 220 -14.65 -28.16 25.04
C GLU A 220 -14.15 -28.40 26.46
N ASN A 221 -13.53 -29.56 26.73
CA ASN A 221 -13.09 -29.96 28.08
C ASN A 221 -14.17 -29.82 29.16
N ASN A 222 -15.41 -30.28 28.88
CA ASN A 222 -16.60 -30.13 29.74
C ASN A 222 -17.06 -28.68 30.01
N VAL A 223 -16.47 -27.69 29.34
CA VAL A 223 -16.92 -26.29 29.36
C VAL A 223 -17.80 -26.03 28.16
N ARG A 224 -19.01 -25.51 28.37
CA ARG A 224 -19.90 -25.12 27.28
C ARG A 224 -19.28 -23.98 26.48
N ARG A 225 -19.26 -24.12 25.16
CA ARG A 225 -18.77 -23.13 24.20
C ARG A 225 -19.89 -22.74 23.26
N ARG A 226 -20.19 -21.44 23.21
CA ARG A 226 -21.15 -20.85 22.29
C ARG A 226 -20.47 -19.77 21.48
N PHE A 227 -20.66 -19.81 20.16
CA PHE A 227 -20.11 -18.82 19.25
C PHE A 227 -20.87 -18.80 17.92
N GLN A 228 -20.77 -17.70 17.19
CA GLN A 228 -21.24 -17.62 15.80
C GLN A 228 -20.12 -17.99 14.84
N LEU A 229 -20.45 -18.65 13.73
CA LEU A 229 -19.46 -18.94 12.68
C LEU A 229 -18.91 -17.61 12.13
N PRO A 230 -17.58 -17.40 12.21
CA PRO A 230 -16.99 -16.10 11.87
C PRO A 230 -16.99 -15.86 10.37
N GLY A 231 -17.64 -14.78 9.94
CA GLY A 231 -17.63 -14.32 8.55
C GLY A 231 -18.35 -15.26 7.56
N VAL A 232 -19.19 -16.17 8.06
CA VAL A 232 -19.97 -17.11 7.23
C VAL A 232 -21.45 -16.74 7.28
N VAL A 233 -22.06 -16.60 6.10
CA VAL A 233 -23.50 -16.40 5.95
C VAL A 233 -24.12 -17.55 5.16
N LEU A 234 -25.33 -17.94 5.56
CA LEU A 234 -26.22 -18.82 4.82
C LEU A 234 -27.33 -17.99 4.18
N ILE A 235 -27.46 -18.05 2.86
CA ILE A 235 -28.51 -17.37 2.11
C ILE A 235 -29.46 -18.43 1.54
N THR A 236 -30.76 -18.24 1.74
CA THR A 236 -31.78 -19.15 1.22
C THR A 236 -32.90 -18.41 0.51
N ARG A 237 -33.41 -18.99 -0.57
CA ARG A 237 -34.64 -18.55 -1.23
C ARG A 237 -35.47 -19.75 -1.64
N GLN A 238 -36.73 -19.78 -1.22
CA GLN A 238 -37.67 -20.80 -1.66
C GLN A 238 -38.22 -20.42 -3.04
N MET A 239 -37.88 -21.20 -4.06
CA MET A 239 -38.47 -21.12 -5.39
C MET A 239 -39.62 -22.15 -5.50
N PRO A 240 -40.51 -22.04 -6.51
CA PRO A 240 -41.62 -22.98 -6.69
C PRO A 240 -41.17 -24.45 -6.78
N ASP A 241 -40.07 -24.71 -7.50
CA ASP A 241 -39.63 -26.07 -7.81
C ASP A 241 -38.45 -26.57 -6.96
N HIS A 242 -37.73 -25.67 -6.28
CA HIS A 242 -36.54 -26.03 -5.50
C HIS A 242 -36.18 -24.97 -4.44
N LEU A 243 -35.30 -25.33 -3.51
CA LEU A 243 -34.71 -24.41 -2.54
C LEU A 243 -33.30 -24.00 -2.99
N ILE A 244 -33.07 -22.69 -3.13
CA ILE A 244 -31.72 -22.16 -3.33
C ILE A 244 -31.04 -22.07 -1.97
N VAL A 245 -29.85 -22.67 -1.84
CA VAL A 245 -29.03 -22.63 -0.62
C VAL A 245 -27.60 -22.23 -0.99
N LEU A 246 -27.19 -21.04 -0.57
CA LEU A 246 -25.87 -20.49 -0.83
C LEU A 246 -25.14 -20.23 0.49
N GLY A 247 -23.90 -20.67 0.59
CA GLY A 247 -22.96 -20.22 1.60
C GLY A 247 -22.08 -19.12 1.04
N TYR A 248 -21.72 -18.14 1.86
CA TYR A 248 -20.73 -17.13 1.49
C TYR A 248 -19.79 -16.84 2.65
N SER A 249 -18.50 -16.75 2.34
CA SER A 249 -17.46 -16.18 3.20
C SER A 249 -16.37 -15.52 2.36
N LEU A 250 -15.61 -14.59 2.93
CA LEU A 250 -14.44 -14.04 2.24
C LEU A 250 -13.38 -15.11 1.98
N GLU A 251 -13.28 -16.15 2.80
CA GLU A 251 -12.26 -17.20 2.62
C GLU A 251 -12.57 -18.13 1.45
N HIS A 252 -13.85 -18.49 1.26
CA HIS A 252 -14.27 -19.53 0.31
C HIS A 252 -15.08 -19.01 -0.88
N GLY A 253 -15.41 -17.72 -0.91
CA GLY A 253 -16.30 -17.14 -1.93
C GLY A 253 -17.73 -17.67 -1.79
N VAL A 254 -18.46 -17.71 -2.92
CA VAL A 254 -19.82 -18.26 -2.97
C VAL A 254 -19.79 -19.79 -3.17
N GLU A 255 -20.49 -20.52 -2.32
CA GLU A 255 -20.63 -21.97 -2.40
C GLU A 255 -22.11 -22.34 -2.52
N SER A 256 -22.44 -23.23 -3.46
CA SER A 256 -23.82 -23.69 -3.70
C SER A 256 -24.03 -25.06 -3.05
N PHE A 257 -25.16 -25.25 -2.37
CA PHE A 257 -25.47 -26.48 -1.63
C PHE A 257 -26.83 -27.06 -2.05
N SER A 258 -26.93 -28.39 -2.02
CA SER A 258 -28.19 -29.09 -2.32
C SER A 258 -29.25 -28.95 -1.20
N SER A 259 -28.84 -28.61 0.02
CA SER A 259 -29.73 -28.40 1.16
C SER A 259 -29.04 -27.62 2.29
N VAL A 260 -29.83 -27.07 3.21
CA VAL A 260 -29.33 -26.44 4.44
C VAL A 260 -28.52 -27.44 5.29
N GLN A 261 -28.89 -28.73 5.28
CA GLN A 261 -28.15 -29.78 6.00
C GLN A 261 -26.78 -30.07 5.36
N ALA A 262 -26.67 -30.02 4.03
CA ALA A 262 -25.40 -30.16 3.32
C ALA A 262 -24.46 -28.99 3.65
N PHE A 263 -24.99 -27.77 3.66
CA PHE A 263 -24.27 -26.59 4.14
C PHE A 263 -23.77 -26.77 5.58
N ALA A 264 -24.66 -27.14 6.51
CA ALA A 264 -24.31 -27.30 7.92
C ALA A 264 -23.23 -28.38 8.12
N THR A 265 -23.36 -29.53 7.45
CA THR A 265 -22.35 -30.61 7.49
C THR A 265 -20.99 -30.12 7.03
N CYS A 266 -20.95 -29.35 5.93
CA CYS A 266 -19.71 -28.76 5.41
C CYS A 266 -19.07 -27.81 6.44
N MET A 267 -19.85 -26.86 6.96
CA MET A 267 -19.35 -25.85 7.90
C MET A 267 -18.88 -26.47 9.23
N LEU A 268 -19.63 -27.43 9.77
CA LEU A 268 -19.25 -28.11 11.02
C LEU A 268 -17.99 -28.96 10.85
N THR A 269 -17.80 -29.57 9.67
CA THR A 269 -16.56 -30.30 9.37
C THR A 269 -15.35 -29.36 9.39
N ARG A 270 -15.49 -28.15 8.84
CA ARG A 270 -14.43 -27.12 8.90
C ARG A 270 -14.12 -26.70 10.34
N VAL A 271 -15.16 -26.49 11.17
CA VAL A 271 -14.98 -26.16 12.60
C VAL A 271 -14.22 -27.25 13.34
N LEU A 272 -14.58 -28.51 13.13
CA LEU A 272 -13.96 -29.67 13.80
C LEU A 272 -12.49 -29.87 13.43
N GLN A 273 -12.03 -29.35 12.29
CA GLN A 273 -10.61 -29.40 11.91
C GLN A 273 -9.75 -28.41 12.71
N VAL A 274 -10.35 -27.33 13.21
CA VAL A 274 -9.62 -26.20 13.80
C VAL A 274 -9.88 -26.06 15.31
N ALA A 275 -11.02 -26.55 15.80
CA ALA A 275 -11.41 -26.44 17.20
C ALA A 275 -11.78 -27.81 17.81
N PRO A 276 -11.25 -28.17 18.99
CA PRO A 276 -11.52 -29.45 19.65
C PRO A 276 -12.88 -29.45 20.39
N VAL A 277 -13.96 -29.05 19.70
CA VAL A 277 -15.32 -28.99 20.25
C VAL A 277 -16.02 -30.34 20.07
N ARG A 278 -16.74 -30.79 21.10
CA ARG A 278 -17.52 -32.03 21.15
C ARG A 278 -19.00 -31.73 21.41
N LEU A 279 -19.89 -32.65 21.00
CA LEU A 279 -21.35 -32.50 21.14
C LEU A 279 -21.87 -31.19 20.52
N LEU A 280 -21.73 -31.08 19.19
CA LEU A 280 -22.09 -29.86 18.45
C LEU A 280 -23.59 -29.81 18.17
N SER A 281 -24.23 -28.73 18.58
CA SER A 281 -25.54 -28.34 18.06
C SER A 281 -25.42 -27.00 17.35
N TRP A 282 -26.23 -26.81 16.32
CA TRP A 282 -26.24 -25.58 15.54
C TRP A 282 -27.65 -25.08 15.32
N SER A 283 -27.77 -23.78 15.09
CA SER A 283 -29.04 -23.09 14.82
C SER A 283 -28.81 -21.89 13.92
N LEU A 284 -29.87 -21.42 13.28
CA LEU A 284 -29.82 -20.23 12.44
C LEU A 284 -30.37 -19.02 13.21
N HIS A 285 -29.83 -17.86 12.88
CA HIS A 285 -30.32 -16.57 13.36
C HIS A 285 -30.26 -15.55 12.23
N GLU A 286 -31.39 -14.98 11.87
CA GLU A 286 -31.47 -13.84 10.95
C GLU A 286 -31.45 -12.55 11.79
N PRO A 287 -30.37 -11.74 11.71
CA PRO A 287 -30.25 -10.51 12.49
C PRO A 287 -31.38 -9.52 12.15
N GLU A 288 -31.77 -8.73 13.14
CA GLU A 288 -32.57 -7.52 12.90
C GLU A 288 -31.68 -6.43 12.31
N GLY A 289 -32.22 -5.64 11.37
CA GLY A 289 -31.45 -4.61 10.68
C GLY A 289 -30.48 -5.18 9.63
N ASP A 290 -29.35 -4.49 9.45
CA ASP A 290 -28.31 -4.82 8.47
C ASP A 290 -27.53 -6.09 8.87
N PHE A 291 -27.78 -7.20 8.16
CA PHE A 291 -27.11 -8.48 8.43
C PHE A 291 -25.60 -8.45 8.12
N ILE A 292 -25.13 -7.58 7.21
CA ILE A 292 -23.71 -7.47 6.83
C ILE A 292 -22.91 -6.89 7.99
N THR A 293 -23.49 -5.92 8.71
CA THR A 293 -22.91 -5.45 9.97
C THR A 293 -22.87 -6.57 11.01
N GLY A 294 -23.92 -7.39 11.08
CA GLY A 294 -23.94 -8.61 11.89
C GLY A 294 -22.82 -9.60 11.52
N LEU A 295 -22.60 -9.81 10.22
CA LEU A 295 -21.54 -10.67 9.70
C LEU A 295 -20.15 -10.14 10.06
N ALA A 296 -19.91 -8.82 9.91
CA ALA A 296 -18.67 -8.17 10.33
C ALA A 296 -18.39 -8.35 11.84
N ARG A 297 -19.44 -8.26 12.67
CA ARG A 297 -19.35 -8.48 14.12
C ARG A 297 -18.94 -9.91 14.47
N THR A 298 -19.39 -10.93 13.72
CA THR A 298 -18.97 -12.33 13.98
C THR A 298 -17.45 -12.53 13.83
N LEU A 299 -16.81 -11.79 12.92
CA LEU A 299 -15.35 -11.79 12.75
C LEU A 299 -14.67 -11.14 13.96
N LEU A 300 -15.11 -9.95 14.36
CA LEU A 300 -14.58 -9.25 15.53
C LEU A 300 -14.71 -10.10 16.82
N ASP A 301 -15.89 -10.68 17.03
CA ASP A 301 -16.16 -11.53 18.17
C ASP A 301 -15.25 -12.78 18.20
N GLN A 302 -14.90 -13.33 17.04
CA GLN A 302 -13.89 -14.39 16.96
C GLN A 302 -12.50 -13.93 17.37
N GLN A 303 -12.08 -12.73 16.95
CA GLN A 303 -10.80 -12.15 17.35
C GLN A 303 -10.74 -11.96 18.87
N LEU A 304 -11.80 -11.40 19.47
CA LEU A 304 -11.88 -11.19 20.92
C LEU A 304 -11.87 -12.51 21.69
N ARG A 305 -12.60 -13.54 21.22
CA ARG A 305 -12.55 -14.89 21.83
C ARG A 305 -11.15 -15.52 21.73
N ASN A 306 -10.46 -15.33 20.62
CA ASN A 306 -9.10 -15.85 20.45
C ASN A 306 -8.14 -15.24 21.47
N MET A 307 -8.28 -13.96 21.83
CA MET A 307 -7.45 -13.33 22.86
C MET A 307 -7.61 -13.96 24.24
N VAL A 308 -8.85 -14.30 24.62
CA VAL A 308 -9.11 -15.03 25.88
C VAL A 308 -8.43 -16.39 25.86
N ARG A 309 -8.52 -17.13 24.75
CA ARG A 309 -7.86 -18.43 24.59
C ARG A 309 -6.35 -18.32 24.67
N VAL A 310 -5.75 -17.32 24.02
CA VAL A 310 -4.31 -17.05 24.06
C VAL A 310 -3.88 -16.71 25.49
N GLY A 311 -4.62 -15.85 26.20
CA GLY A 311 -4.35 -15.54 27.60
C GLY A 311 -4.38 -16.77 28.51
N GLN A 312 -5.41 -17.62 28.37
CA GLN A 312 -5.54 -18.88 29.13
C GLN A 312 -4.40 -19.86 28.81
N ALA A 313 -4.03 -20.00 27.53
CA ALA A 313 -2.92 -20.86 27.10
C ALA A 313 -1.58 -20.35 27.64
N ALA A 314 -1.38 -19.03 27.69
CA ALA A 314 -0.19 -18.42 28.25
C ALA A 314 -0.07 -18.63 29.76
N GLN A 315 -1.18 -18.55 30.51
CA GLN A 315 -1.21 -18.86 31.93
C GLN A 315 -0.94 -20.34 32.22
N ALA A 316 -1.62 -21.23 31.47
CA ALA A 316 -1.46 -22.68 31.63
C ALA A 316 -0.06 -23.16 31.26
N GLY A 317 0.53 -22.58 30.21
CA GLY A 317 1.85 -22.93 29.71
C GLY A 317 3.00 -22.08 30.27
N LYS A 318 2.73 -21.12 31.17
CA LYS A 318 3.70 -20.17 31.73
C LYS A 318 4.61 -19.56 30.66
N TRP A 319 4.01 -18.94 29.65
CA TRP A 319 4.74 -18.34 28.53
C TRP A 319 5.60 -17.16 28.97
N SER A 320 6.58 -16.76 28.17
CA SER A 320 7.27 -15.49 28.39
C SER A 320 6.39 -14.30 27.98
N VAL A 321 6.62 -13.13 28.60
CA VAL A 321 5.98 -11.85 28.23
C VAL A 321 6.03 -11.61 26.72
N GLY A 322 7.24 -11.71 26.15
CA GLY A 322 7.43 -11.47 24.71
C GLY A 322 6.69 -12.46 23.80
N ARG A 323 6.51 -13.73 24.23
CA ARG A 323 5.71 -14.69 23.47
C ARG A 323 4.22 -14.35 23.52
N LEU A 324 3.69 -14.00 24.70
CA LEU A 324 2.29 -13.61 24.84
C LEU A 324 1.99 -12.37 24.00
N GLU A 325 2.84 -11.35 24.07
CA GLU A 325 2.73 -10.14 23.25
C GLU A 325 2.72 -10.46 21.76
N GLN A 326 3.68 -11.25 21.28
CA GLN A 326 3.76 -11.61 19.87
C GLN A 326 2.48 -12.32 19.40
N VAL A 327 2.01 -13.34 20.15
CA VAL A 327 0.83 -14.11 19.77
C VAL A 327 -0.45 -13.26 19.86
N LEU A 328 -0.56 -12.35 20.84
CA LEU A 328 -1.70 -11.44 20.94
C LEU A 328 -1.70 -10.39 19.84
N ASP A 329 -0.54 -9.84 19.46
CA ASP A 329 -0.43 -8.88 18.37
C ASP A 329 -0.73 -9.54 17.01
N GLU A 330 -0.33 -10.80 16.83
CA GLU A 330 -0.74 -11.63 15.68
C GLU A 330 -2.24 -11.96 15.71
N ALA A 331 -2.82 -12.25 16.87
CA ALA A 331 -4.27 -12.49 17.00
C ALA A 331 -5.10 -11.21 16.79
N ALA A 332 -4.54 -10.06 17.14
CA ALA A 332 -5.10 -8.74 16.91
C ALA A 332 -4.89 -8.23 15.47
N ALA A 333 -4.05 -8.91 14.69
CA ALA A 333 -3.93 -8.65 13.25
C ALA A 333 -5.27 -8.87 12.54
N MET A 334 -5.36 -8.44 11.28
CA MET A 334 -6.61 -8.59 10.53
C MET A 334 -7.03 -10.04 10.39
N PHE A 335 -8.33 -10.24 10.15
CA PHE A 335 -8.93 -11.55 9.95
C PHE A 335 -8.26 -12.32 8.80
N PRO A 336 -8.25 -13.66 8.88
CA PRO A 336 -7.80 -14.47 7.75
C PRO A 336 -8.77 -14.32 6.58
N PHE A 337 -8.40 -13.53 5.58
CA PHE A 337 -9.18 -13.37 4.34
C PHE A 337 -8.85 -14.42 3.28
N PHE A 338 -7.76 -15.16 3.49
CA PHE A 338 -7.24 -16.16 2.56
C PHE A 338 -7.33 -17.54 3.19
N SER A 339 -7.74 -18.51 2.37
CA SER A 339 -7.89 -19.89 2.80
C SER A 339 -6.56 -20.54 3.16
N GLU A 340 -6.61 -21.57 4.01
CA GLU A 340 -5.44 -22.39 4.34
C GLU A 340 -4.75 -22.98 3.09
N GLN A 341 -5.48 -23.12 1.97
CA GLN A 341 -4.93 -23.59 0.70
C GLN A 341 -4.22 -22.49 -0.09
N GLU A 342 -4.59 -21.23 0.10
CA GLU A 342 -4.01 -20.07 -0.61
C GLU A 342 -2.75 -19.56 0.08
N ARG A 343 -2.71 -19.60 1.42
CA ARG A 343 -1.61 -19.02 2.22
C ARG A 343 -0.22 -19.55 1.85
N PRO A 344 0.03 -20.88 1.70
CA PRO A 344 1.36 -21.36 1.35
C PRO A 344 1.86 -20.83 0.00
N HIS A 345 0.95 -20.62 -0.96
CA HIS A 345 1.31 -20.02 -2.24
C HIS A 345 1.66 -18.54 -2.08
N LEU A 346 0.87 -17.78 -1.32
CA LEU A 346 1.15 -16.37 -1.03
C LEU A 346 2.47 -16.20 -0.28
N GLU A 347 2.75 -17.06 0.70
CA GLU A 347 4.03 -17.10 1.44
C GLU A 347 5.21 -17.42 0.52
N ASN A 348 5.04 -18.36 -0.41
CA ASN A 348 6.06 -18.64 -1.43
C ASN A 348 6.31 -17.42 -2.32
N VAL A 349 5.26 -16.71 -2.75
CA VAL A 349 5.41 -15.47 -3.52
C VAL A 349 6.14 -14.40 -2.71
N ILE A 350 5.78 -14.22 -1.43
CA ILE A 350 6.48 -13.29 -0.53
C ILE A 350 7.96 -13.66 -0.41
N SER A 351 8.30 -14.95 -0.32
CA SER A 351 9.68 -15.39 -0.10
C SER A 351 10.66 -14.97 -1.21
N VAL A 352 10.18 -14.85 -2.46
CA VAL A 352 10.97 -14.47 -3.63
C VAL A 352 10.95 -12.95 -3.92
N LEU A 353 10.19 -12.17 -3.16
CA LEU A 353 10.20 -10.71 -3.26
C LEU A 353 11.53 -10.12 -2.76
N PRO A 354 11.94 -8.95 -3.27
CA PRO A 354 13.14 -8.29 -2.79
C PRO A 354 13.00 -7.86 -1.32
N GLU A 355 14.13 -7.84 -0.61
CA GLU A 355 14.15 -7.60 0.83
C GLU A 355 13.53 -6.26 1.24
N TRP A 356 13.75 -5.20 0.44
CA TRP A 356 13.19 -3.88 0.71
C TRP A 356 11.66 -3.87 0.73
N LEU A 357 11.00 -4.74 -0.05
CA LEU A 357 9.54 -4.84 -0.12
C LEU A 357 8.98 -5.79 0.95
N LYS A 358 9.68 -6.90 1.22
CA LYS A 358 9.36 -7.83 2.33
C LYS A 358 9.44 -7.12 3.69
N GLN A 359 10.42 -6.23 3.86
CA GLN A 359 10.63 -5.45 5.07
C GLN A 359 9.92 -4.08 5.03
N ALA A 360 9.12 -3.77 4.02
CA ALA A 360 8.35 -2.51 4.01
C ALA A 360 7.37 -2.45 5.19
N SER A 361 6.86 -1.26 5.51
CA SER A 361 5.78 -1.16 6.51
C SER A 361 4.51 -1.83 5.96
N SER A 362 3.63 -2.32 6.85
CA SER A 362 2.35 -2.90 6.41
C SER A 362 1.51 -1.92 5.58
N VAL A 363 1.57 -0.63 5.91
CA VAL A 363 0.92 0.43 5.13
C VAL A 363 1.51 0.53 3.72
N ASP A 364 2.85 0.54 3.61
CA ASP A 364 3.52 0.58 2.31
C ASP A 364 3.24 -0.66 1.47
N GLN A 365 3.16 -1.85 2.08
CA GLN A 365 2.82 -3.09 1.37
C GLN A 365 1.38 -3.05 0.82
N LEU A 366 0.44 -2.48 1.57
CA LEU A 366 -0.94 -2.29 1.13
C LEU A 366 -1.04 -1.27 -0.01
N ASP A 367 -0.36 -0.13 0.10
CA ASP A 367 -0.32 0.88 -0.95
C ASP A 367 0.33 0.35 -2.23
N TYR A 368 1.42 -0.42 -2.09
CA TYR A 368 2.12 -1.05 -3.21
C TYR A 368 1.26 -2.12 -3.88
N SER A 369 0.58 -2.95 -3.07
CA SER A 369 -0.41 -3.92 -3.56
C SER A 369 -1.47 -3.24 -4.41
N ARG A 370 -2.09 -2.17 -3.89
CA ARG A 370 -3.15 -1.43 -4.57
C ARG A 370 -2.69 -0.84 -5.90
N LEU A 371 -1.51 -0.21 -5.94
CA LEU A 371 -0.96 0.37 -7.16
C LEU A 371 -0.58 -0.71 -8.19
N MET A 372 0.00 -1.83 -7.74
CA MET A 372 0.30 -2.98 -8.59
C MET A 372 -0.97 -3.59 -9.20
N SER A 373 -2.05 -3.69 -8.43
CA SER A 373 -3.31 -4.17 -8.98
C SER A 373 -3.97 -3.17 -9.93
N ALA A 374 -3.85 -1.86 -9.67
CA ALA A 374 -4.31 -0.85 -10.62
C ALA A 374 -3.61 -1.01 -11.98
N GLU A 375 -2.30 -1.30 -11.97
CA GLU A 375 -1.54 -1.64 -13.17
C GLU A 375 -2.09 -2.91 -13.85
N VAL A 376 -2.31 -4.00 -13.11
CA VAL A 376 -2.90 -5.24 -13.65
C VAL A 376 -4.25 -4.99 -14.32
N ILE A 377 -5.13 -4.22 -13.68
CA ILE A 377 -6.45 -3.87 -14.21
C ILE A 377 -6.31 -3.04 -15.48
N TRP A 378 -5.43 -2.03 -15.47
CA TRP A 378 -5.15 -1.20 -16.62
C TRP A 378 -4.62 -2.03 -17.80
N GLN A 379 -3.62 -2.87 -17.58
CA GLN A 379 -3.05 -3.79 -18.59
C GLN A 379 -4.12 -4.72 -19.18
N ARG A 380 -5.03 -5.26 -18.36
CA ARG A 380 -6.14 -6.10 -18.86
C ARG A 380 -7.13 -5.31 -19.71
N GLN A 381 -7.51 -4.10 -19.28
CA GLN A 381 -8.46 -3.24 -19.99
C GLN A 381 -7.90 -2.75 -21.33
N THR A 382 -6.62 -2.39 -21.37
CA THR A 382 -5.96 -1.90 -22.59
C THR A 382 -5.47 -3.03 -23.49
N ARG A 383 -5.50 -4.30 -23.03
CA ARG A 383 -4.78 -5.44 -23.63
C ARG A 383 -3.28 -5.16 -23.76
N GLY A 384 -2.75 -4.43 -22.78
CA GLY A 384 -1.41 -3.86 -22.69
C GLY A 384 -0.97 -2.96 -23.83
N ARG A 385 -1.93 -2.36 -24.55
CA ARG A 385 -1.64 -1.27 -25.47
C ARG A 385 -1.16 -0.04 -24.69
N THR A 386 -0.12 0.59 -25.21
CA THR A 386 0.45 1.85 -24.70
C THR A 386 0.14 3.00 -25.66
N PHE A 387 0.49 4.23 -25.28
CA PHE A 387 0.34 5.37 -26.18
C PHE A 387 1.27 5.32 -27.42
N LEU A 388 2.29 4.43 -27.42
CA LEU A 388 3.19 4.17 -28.54
C LEU A 388 2.84 2.88 -29.30
N ASP A 389 1.71 2.23 -28.97
CA ASP A 389 1.27 1.02 -29.66
C ASP A 389 1.19 1.23 -31.19
N GLY A 390 1.72 0.28 -31.96
CA GLY A 390 1.83 0.39 -33.42
C GLY A 390 2.93 1.32 -33.96
N ILE A 391 3.76 1.93 -33.09
CA ILE A 391 4.93 2.73 -33.48
C ILE A 391 6.18 1.91 -33.16
N ASP A 392 6.94 1.53 -34.19
CA ASP A 392 8.21 0.86 -34.00
C ASP A 392 9.20 1.77 -33.27
N ALA A 393 9.99 1.20 -32.37
CA ALA A 393 11.14 1.91 -31.81
C ALA A 393 12.11 2.33 -32.93
N LEU A 394 12.74 3.50 -32.79
CA LEU A 394 13.61 4.06 -33.82
C LEU A 394 14.68 3.08 -34.37
N PRO A 395 15.36 2.23 -33.55
CA PRO A 395 16.25 1.19 -34.07
C PRO A 395 15.56 0.14 -34.94
N VAL A 396 14.38 -0.32 -34.52
CA VAL A 396 13.61 -1.33 -35.24
C VAL A 396 13.09 -0.74 -36.56
N TYR A 397 12.64 0.51 -36.52
CA TYR A 397 12.24 1.24 -37.71
C TYR A 397 13.42 1.40 -38.68
N ALA A 398 14.58 1.84 -38.19
CA ALA A 398 15.79 1.97 -38.99
C ALA A 398 16.21 0.64 -39.62
N GLU A 399 16.21 -0.46 -38.85
CA GLU A 399 16.53 -1.79 -39.36
C GLU A 399 15.56 -2.21 -40.47
N LYS A 400 14.24 -2.01 -40.29
CA LYS A 400 13.23 -2.29 -41.32
C LYS A 400 13.50 -1.49 -42.60
N MET A 401 13.82 -0.21 -42.45
CA MET A 401 14.09 0.67 -43.58
C MET A 401 15.38 0.28 -44.32
N ILE A 402 16.46 -0.06 -43.60
CA ILE A 402 17.70 -0.59 -44.17
C ILE A 402 17.42 -1.90 -44.92
N ARG A 403 16.68 -2.83 -44.31
CA ARG A 403 16.32 -4.13 -44.91
C ARG A 403 15.54 -3.96 -46.21
N GLN A 404 14.50 -3.12 -46.19
CA GLN A 404 13.69 -2.82 -47.37
C GLN A 404 14.54 -2.20 -48.49
N ARG A 405 15.49 -1.32 -48.14
CA ARG A 405 16.39 -0.72 -49.13
C ARG A 405 17.30 -1.78 -49.76
N ILE A 406 17.93 -2.63 -48.96
CA ILE A 406 18.80 -3.71 -49.43
C ILE A 406 18.03 -4.71 -50.29
N GLU A 407 16.82 -5.10 -49.90
CA GLU A 407 15.97 -6.02 -50.68
C GLU A 407 15.58 -5.41 -52.05
N ARG A 408 15.36 -4.10 -52.10
CA ARG A 408 15.02 -3.36 -53.33
C ARG A 408 16.22 -3.22 -54.27
N ASP A 409 17.40 -2.94 -53.72
CA ASP A 409 18.64 -2.78 -54.50
C ASP A 409 19.25 -4.13 -54.92
N HIS A 410 19.14 -5.14 -54.05
CA HIS A 410 19.72 -6.48 -54.21
C HIS A 410 18.71 -7.59 -53.88
N PRO A 411 17.73 -7.84 -54.76
CA PRO A 411 16.75 -8.91 -54.56
C PRO A 411 17.42 -10.26 -54.36
N ARG A 412 17.00 -11.01 -53.32
CA ARG A 412 17.52 -12.34 -52.94
C ARG A 412 18.94 -12.36 -52.36
N SER A 413 19.47 -11.24 -51.85
CA SER A 413 20.78 -11.22 -51.18
C SER A 413 20.85 -12.16 -49.97
N GLY A 414 19.75 -12.31 -49.21
CA GLY A 414 19.70 -13.13 -48.01
C GLY A 414 20.59 -12.63 -46.86
N LEU A 415 21.05 -11.37 -46.95
CA LEU A 415 21.97 -10.77 -45.99
C LEU A 415 21.31 -10.60 -44.61
N ASP A 416 21.95 -11.14 -43.57
CA ASP A 416 21.56 -10.84 -42.20
C ASP A 416 22.30 -9.60 -41.69
N ILE A 417 21.57 -8.49 -41.64
CA ILE A 417 22.08 -7.16 -41.25
C ILE A 417 22.58 -7.15 -39.80
N SER A 418 22.08 -8.07 -38.95
CA SER A 418 22.48 -8.14 -37.54
C SER A 418 23.92 -8.63 -37.32
N HIS A 419 24.53 -9.20 -38.37
CA HIS A 419 25.91 -9.64 -38.38
C HIS A 419 26.87 -8.58 -38.96
N ILE A 420 26.34 -7.48 -39.50
CA ILE A 420 27.15 -6.46 -40.16
C ILE A 420 27.59 -5.38 -39.17
N GLU A 421 28.91 -5.21 -39.10
CA GLU A 421 29.59 -4.22 -38.29
C GLU A 421 30.24 -3.18 -39.20
N ILE A 422 30.12 -1.93 -38.79
CA ILE A 422 30.74 -0.79 -39.44
C ILE A 422 31.87 -0.31 -38.51
N HIS A 423 33.08 -0.43 -39.01
CA HIS A 423 34.29 0.10 -38.38
C HIS A 423 34.46 1.56 -38.81
N ASP A 424 34.35 2.46 -37.84
CA ASP A 424 34.63 3.89 -38.01
C ASP A 424 36.06 4.18 -37.54
N VAL A 425 36.95 4.45 -38.50
CA VAL A 425 38.37 4.72 -38.24
C VAL A 425 38.57 6.22 -38.05
N GLY A 426 38.59 6.66 -36.79
CA GLY A 426 38.87 8.04 -36.43
C GLY A 426 40.37 8.36 -36.51
N VAL A 427 40.71 9.61 -36.86
CA VAL A 427 42.09 10.12 -36.77
C VAL A 427 42.15 11.10 -35.60
N GLU A 428 42.59 10.63 -34.43
CA GLU A 428 42.59 11.44 -33.20
C GLU A 428 43.64 12.56 -33.22
N ASN A 429 44.74 12.35 -33.94
CA ASN A 429 45.81 13.33 -34.06
C ASN A 429 46.51 13.23 -35.42
N LEU A 430 46.57 14.33 -36.18
CA LEU A 430 47.26 14.37 -37.48
C LEU A 430 48.80 14.39 -37.36
N GLN A 431 49.33 14.60 -36.15
CA GLN A 431 50.78 14.68 -35.88
C GLN A 431 51.38 13.37 -35.36
N LEU A 432 50.56 12.46 -34.83
CA LEU A 432 50.90 11.11 -34.38
C LEU A 432 49.75 10.18 -34.76
N PRO A 433 49.95 9.15 -35.61
CA PRO A 433 48.86 8.32 -36.12
C PRO A 433 48.29 7.44 -35.00
N VAL A 434 47.40 8.00 -34.21
CA VAL A 434 46.52 7.29 -33.28
C VAL A 434 45.17 7.20 -33.99
N PHE A 435 44.82 5.98 -34.36
CA PHE A 435 43.53 5.67 -34.95
C PHE A 435 42.61 5.11 -33.87
N SER A 436 41.42 5.66 -33.73
CA SER A 436 40.33 4.99 -33.03
C SER A 436 39.61 4.08 -34.02
N ASP A 437 39.22 2.88 -33.61
CA ASP A 437 38.38 1.96 -34.40
C ASP A 437 37.10 1.73 -33.61
N ASP A 438 36.08 2.55 -33.88
CA ASP A 438 34.78 2.44 -33.24
C ASP A 438 33.93 1.44 -34.03
N VAL A 439 33.64 0.31 -33.40
CA VAL A 439 32.82 -0.76 -33.99
C VAL A 439 31.35 -0.49 -33.66
N LEU A 440 30.56 -0.20 -34.69
CA LEU A 440 29.12 0.06 -34.59
C LEU A 440 28.33 -1.03 -35.33
N SER A 441 27.15 -1.38 -34.83
CA SER A 441 26.20 -2.13 -35.67
C SER A 441 25.78 -1.26 -36.87
N PHE A 442 25.38 -1.89 -37.97
CA PHE A 442 24.93 -1.14 -39.15
C PHE A 442 23.75 -0.19 -38.81
N VAL A 443 22.83 -0.60 -37.93
CA VAL A 443 21.73 0.24 -37.46
C VAL A 443 22.22 1.46 -36.69
N GLU A 444 23.15 1.28 -35.75
CA GLU A 444 23.72 2.39 -34.97
C GLU A 444 24.52 3.37 -35.82
N PHE A 445 25.20 2.86 -36.85
CA PHE A 445 25.88 3.68 -37.84
C PHE A 445 24.88 4.55 -38.61
N VAL A 446 23.82 3.97 -39.16
CA VAL A 446 22.79 4.71 -39.91
C VAL A 446 22.13 5.79 -39.05
N LEU A 447 21.79 5.45 -37.80
CA LEU A 447 21.15 6.40 -36.90
C LEU A 447 22.09 7.48 -36.37
N GLY A 448 23.39 7.17 -36.28
CA GLY A 448 24.43 8.10 -35.81
C GLY A 448 25.14 8.87 -36.92
N TYR A 449 24.83 8.60 -38.19
CA TYR A 449 25.52 9.19 -39.34
C TYR A 449 25.18 10.67 -39.51
N ARG A 450 26.20 11.48 -39.81
CA ARG A 450 26.12 12.96 -39.70
C ARG A 450 26.53 13.71 -40.95
N GLY A 451 26.48 13.07 -42.12
CA GLY A 451 26.94 13.66 -43.38
C GLY A 451 28.45 13.95 -43.39
N GLY A 452 29.06 13.98 -44.58
CA GLY A 452 30.45 14.43 -44.73
C GLY A 452 31.55 13.46 -44.29
N TRP A 453 31.24 12.22 -43.87
CA TRP A 453 32.28 11.22 -43.57
C TRP A 453 33.00 10.71 -44.83
N PRO A 454 34.35 10.67 -44.84
CA PRO A 454 35.11 10.11 -45.95
C PRO A 454 34.88 8.60 -46.06
N VAL A 455 34.55 8.12 -47.25
CA VAL A 455 34.35 6.69 -47.56
C VAL A 455 35.57 5.83 -47.17
N GLY A 456 36.77 6.42 -47.16
CA GLY A 456 38.03 5.75 -46.81
C GLY A 456 38.25 5.50 -45.32
N LEU A 457 37.42 6.04 -44.43
CA LEU A 457 37.49 5.81 -42.98
C LEU A 457 36.42 4.84 -42.48
N ILE A 458 35.62 4.28 -43.39
CA ILE A 458 34.55 3.33 -43.06
C ILE A 458 34.94 1.97 -43.63
N ALA A 459 34.98 0.93 -42.80
CA ALA A 459 35.11 -0.44 -43.24
C ALA A 459 33.88 -1.26 -42.83
N VAL A 460 33.36 -2.05 -43.78
CA VAL A 460 32.23 -2.96 -43.54
C VAL A 460 32.78 -4.35 -43.32
N LYS A 461 32.41 -4.98 -42.22
CA LYS A 461 32.79 -6.37 -41.92
C LYS A 461 31.60 -7.17 -41.41
N ASP A 462 31.69 -8.48 -41.53
CA ASP A 462 30.82 -9.40 -40.82
C ASP A 462 31.46 -9.74 -39.47
N ARG A 463 30.67 -9.67 -38.39
CA ARG A 463 31.10 -9.97 -37.01
C ARG A 463 31.70 -11.38 -36.88
N THR A 464 31.26 -12.33 -37.71
CA THR A 464 31.76 -13.71 -37.71
C THR A 464 33.06 -13.88 -38.50
N GLY A 465 33.53 -12.84 -39.19
CA GLY A 465 34.68 -12.89 -40.10
C GLY A 465 34.37 -13.48 -41.47
N ALA A 466 33.11 -13.75 -41.78
CA ALA A 466 32.69 -14.19 -43.10
C ALA A 466 32.92 -13.09 -44.16
N PRO A 467 33.18 -13.45 -45.43
CA PRO A 467 33.27 -12.46 -46.50
C PRO A 467 31.90 -11.78 -46.70
N VAL A 468 31.89 -10.45 -46.62
CA VAL A 468 30.72 -9.65 -46.98
C VAL A 468 30.53 -9.65 -48.51
N PRO A 469 29.30 -9.53 -49.02
CA PRO A 469 29.07 -9.48 -50.47
C PRO A 469 29.81 -8.31 -51.13
N ASP A 470 30.32 -8.53 -52.35
CA ASP A 470 31.12 -7.53 -53.08
C ASP A 470 30.42 -6.17 -53.29
N TRP A 471 29.09 -6.14 -53.27
CA TRP A 471 28.30 -4.92 -53.41
C TRP A 471 28.20 -4.10 -52.11
N LEU A 472 28.36 -4.72 -50.94
CA LEU A 472 28.22 -4.08 -49.62
C LEU A 472 29.52 -3.32 -49.25
N THR A 473 29.81 -2.30 -50.04
CA THR A 473 31.00 -1.45 -49.89
C THR A 473 30.73 -0.28 -48.94
N SER A 474 31.79 0.36 -48.44
CA SER A 474 31.66 1.61 -47.66
C SER A 474 30.97 2.72 -48.47
N GLY A 475 31.17 2.76 -49.78
CA GLY A 475 30.48 3.67 -50.69
C GLY A 475 28.97 3.39 -50.77
N TYR A 476 28.59 2.10 -50.81
CA TYR A 476 27.18 1.69 -50.76
C TYR A 476 26.54 2.09 -49.43
N VAL A 477 27.19 1.77 -48.30
CA VAL A 477 26.70 2.13 -46.95
C VAL A 477 26.51 3.63 -46.83
N LYS A 478 27.46 4.44 -47.32
CA LYS A 478 27.32 5.90 -47.34
C LYS A 478 26.11 6.37 -48.16
N SER A 479 25.96 5.90 -49.40
CA SER A 479 24.83 6.25 -50.27
C SER A 479 23.49 5.84 -49.67
N LEU A 480 23.46 4.65 -49.06
CA LEU A 480 22.29 4.10 -48.39
C LEU A 480 21.85 5.04 -47.27
N VAL A 481 22.77 5.48 -46.41
CA VAL A 481 22.43 6.37 -45.30
C VAL A 481 22.03 7.77 -45.78
N ASP A 482 22.76 8.34 -46.74
CA ASP A 482 22.44 9.66 -47.33
C ASP A 482 21.02 9.68 -47.95
N GLU A 483 20.57 8.58 -48.56
CA GLU A 483 19.27 8.49 -49.25
C GLU A 483 18.10 8.07 -48.35
N LEU A 484 18.35 7.32 -47.27
CA LEU A 484 17.29 6.77 -46.42
C LEU A 484 16.63 7.80 -45.51
N ASP A 485 17.36 8.85 -45.13
CA ASP A 485 16.94 9.91 -44.20
C ASP A 485 15.96 9.42 -43.11
N VAL A 486 16.43 8.43 -42.33
CA VAL A 486 15.61 7.70 -41.37
C VAL A 486 14.95 8.65 -40.36
N GLY A 487 15.65 9.72 -39.97
CA GLY A 487 15.16 10.73 -39.05
C GLY A 487 13.91 11.44 -39.56
N VAL A 488 13.95 12.01 -40.77
CA VAL A 488 12.80 12.68 -41.38
C VAL A 488 11.62 11.73 -41.56
N GLY A 489 11.88 10.51 -42.04
CA GLY A 489 10.85 9.49 -42.18
C GLY A 489 10.18 9.13 -40.85
N TYR A 490 10.98 9.02 -39.79
CA TYR A 490 10.47 8.70 -38.46
C TYR A 490 9.68 9.84 -37.83
N ILE A 491 10.11 11.10 -38.00
CA ILE A 491 9.34 12.27 -37.57
C ILE A 491 7.97 12.31 -38.26
N ALA A 492 7.92 12.01 -39.57
CA ALA A 492 6.66 11.95 -40.30
C ALA A 492 5.74 10.83 -39.76
N LEU A 493 6.30 9.67 -39.41
CA LEU A 493 5.56 8.59 -38.75
C LEU A 493 4.97 9.04 -37.40
N LEU A 494 5.78 9.67 -36.55
CA LEU A 494 5.33 10.19 -35.25
C LEU A 494 4.23 11.24 -35.41
N LYS A 495 4.40 12.20 -36.32
CA LYS A 495 3.39 13.24 -36.61
C LYS A 495 2.05 12.62 -37.01
N GLY A 496 2.08 11.63 -37.91
CA GLY A 496 0.86 10.96 -38.37
C GLY A 496 0.04 10.32 -37.25
N TYR A 497 0.69 9.73 -36.24
CA TYR A 497 0.00 9.06 -35.11
C TYR A 497 -0.26 9.94 -33.89
N LEU A 498 0.59 10.94 -33.65
CA LEU A 498 0.65 11.68 -32.39
C LEU A 498 0.34 13.18 -32.52
N VAL A 499 0.11 13.69 -33.74
CA VAL A 499 -0.19 15.11 -33.98
C VAL A 499 -1.33 15.30 -35.01
N ASP A 500 -1.27 14.62 -36.15
CA ASP A 500 -2.12 14.96 -37.31
C ASP A 500 -3.53 14.33 -37.27
N ASP A 501 -3.69 13.17 -36.61
CA ASP A 501 -4.99 12.48 -36.47
C ASP A 501 -5.58 12.71 -35.07
N ASP A 502 -6.51 13.68 -34.97
CA ASP A 502 -7.17 14.05 -33.71
C ASP A 502 -7.74 12.84 -32.93
N LYS A 503 -8.27 11.82 -33.61
CA LYS A 503 -8.84 10.65 -32.93
C LYS A 503 -7.74 9.78 -32.32
N GLN A 504 -6.65 9.57 -33.05
CA GLN A 504 -5.48 8.85 -32.53
C GLN A 504 -4.83 9.61 -31.38
N VAL A 505 -4.69 10.94 -31.51
CA VAL A 505 -4.15 11.82 -30.48
C VAL A 505 -4.96 11.71 -29.19
N MET A 506 -6.28 11.89 -29.26
CA MET A 506 -7.15 11.78 -28.08
C MET A 506 -7.06 10.40 -27.42
N GLN A 507 -7.03 9.33 -28.20
CA GLN A 507 -6.92 7.97 -27.67
C GLN A 507 -5.57 7.72 -26.99
N ARG A 508 -4.47 8.19 -27.60
CA ARG A 508 -3.10 8.00 -27.09
C ARG A 508 -2.81 8.90 -25.89
N GLU A 509 -3.32 10.13 -25.86
CA GLU A 509 -3.25 11.00 -24.69
C GLU A 509 -3.97 10.36 -23.50
N ALA A 510 -5.15 9.76 -23.71
CA ALA A 510 -5.86 9.05 -22.66
C ALA A 510 -5.08 7.84 -22.11
N LEU A 511 -4.42 7.07 -22.98
CA LEU A 511 -3.53 5.98 -22.58
C LEU A 511 -2.32 6.50 -21.79
N TYR A 512 -1.69 7.57 -22.26
CA TYR A 512 -0.57 8.22 -21.58
C TYR A 512 -0.95 8.73 -20.18
N ALA A 513 -2.08 9.42 -20.07
CA ALA A 513 -2.59 9.91 -18.79
C ALA A 513 -2.93 8.76 -17.83
N ALA A 514 -3.62 7.73 -18.30
CA ALA A 514 -3.95 6.56 -17.49
C ALA A 514 -2.70 5.85 -16.96
N GLN A 515 -1.68 5.74 -17.81
CA GLN A 515 -0.39 5.14 -17.49
C GLN A 515 0.37 5.93 -16.40
N LEU A 516 0.55 7.25 -16.59
CA LEU A 516 1.25 8.10 -15.61
C LEU A 516 0.59 8.04 -14.22
N ARG A 517 -0.74 7.97 -14.19
CA ARG A 517 -1.53 7.99 -12.96
C ARG A 517 -1.28 6.79 -12.05
N ILE A 518 -0.80 5.68 -12.60
CA ILE A 518 -0.52 4.46 -11.84
C ILE A 518 0.98 4.36 -11.56
N GLN A 519 1.80 4.62 -12.59
CA GLN A 519 3.22 4.28 -12.53
C GLN A 519 4.07 5.33 -11.81
N LEU A 520 3.71 6.62 -11.87
CA LEU A 520 4.44 7.63 -11.10
C LEU A 520 4.24 7.47 -9.59
N PRO A 521 3.03 7.24 -9.06
CA PRO A 521 2.86 6.90 -7.65
C PRO A 521 3.56 5.60 -7.26
N LEU A 522 3.54 4.57 -8.12
CA LEU A 522 4.22 3.30 -7.85
C LEU A 522 5.74 3.48 -7.72
N LEU A 523 6.35 4.25 -8.63
CA LEU A 523 7.77 4.57 -8.59
C LEU A 523 8.12 5.44 -7.37
N ALA A 524 7.30 6.46 -7.08
CA ALA A 524 7.48 7.30 -5.89
C ALA A 524 7.42 6.48 -4.60
N LEU A 525 6.51 5.52 -4.52
CA LEU A 525 6.38 4.62 -3.37
C LEU A 525 7.60 3.69 -3.26
N GLU A 526 8.10 3.13 -4.38
CA GLU A 526 9.34 2.37 -4.38
C GLU A 526 10.51 3.21 -3.84
N LYS A 527 10.69 4.43 -4.35
CA LYS A 527 11.77 5.33 -3.90
C LYS A 527 11.67 5.67 -2.42
N LYS A 528 10.45 5.91 -1.92
CA LYS A 528 10.18 6.12 -0.49
C LYS A 528 10.54 4.90 0.36
N ILE A 529 10.09 3.70 0.00
CA ILE A 529 10.39 2.47 0.75
C ILE A 529 11.90 2.19 0.77
N ARG A 530 12.58 2.40 -0.36
CA ARG A 530 14.02 2.17 -0.52
C ARG A 530 14.89 3.29 0.06
N GLY A 531 14.33 4.41 0.49
CA GLY A 531 15.07 5.58 0.96
C GLY A 531 15.96 6.21 -0.11
N GLN A 532 15.51 6.22 -1.37
CA GLN A 532 16.26 6.69 -2.54
C GLN A 532 15.72 8.03 -3.05
N ALA A 533 16.53 8.75 -3.85
CA ALA A 533 16.12 9.97 -4.55
C ALA A 533 15.53 11.08 -3.66
N GLY A 534 15.85 11.06 -2.35
CA GLY A 534 15.33 12.01 -1.37
C GLY A 534 13.85 11.81 -0.99
N PHE A 535 13.20 10.73 -1.44
CA PHE A 535 11.75 10.60 -1.32
C PHE A 535 11.26 10.45 0.12
N THR A 536 10.31 11.31 0.49
CA THR A 536 9.63 11.34 1.79
C THR A 536 8.16 10.94 1.66
N PRO A 537 7.47 10.64 2.77
CA PRO A 537 6.01 10.47 2.75
C PRO A 537 5.27 11.68 2.15
N GLN A 538 5.76 12.89 2.37
CA GLN A 538 5.20 14.11 1.81
C GLN A 538 5.39 14.19 0.30
N GLY A 539 6.56 13.81 -0.23
CA GLY A 539 6.76 13.77 -1.69
C GLY A 539 5.91 12.72 -2.39
N LEU A 540 5.73 11.54 -1.77
CA LEU A 540 4.76 10.55 -2.25
C LEU A 540 3.34 11.14 -2.28
N HIS A 541 2.94 11.90 -1.25
CA HIS A 541 1.64 12.57 -1.22
C HIS A 541 1.50 13.58 -2.37
N VAL A 542 2.51 14.41 -2.64
CA VAL A 542 2.52 15.35 -3.78
C VAL A 542 2.31 14.62 -5.09
N VAL A 543 3.09 13.56 -5.37
CA VAL A 543 2.94 12.76 -6.60
C VAL A 543 1.54 12.15 -6.67
N THR A 544 1.06 11.55 -5.59
CA THR A 544 -0.26 10.91 -5.56
C THR A 544 -1.38 11.91 -5.81
N GLN A 545 -1.33 13.12 -5.23
CA GLN A 545 -2.34 14.16 -5.44
C GLN A 545 -2.34 14.67 -6.88
N VAL A 546 -1.17 14.93 -7.48
CA VAL A 546 -1.08 15.34 -8.90
C VAL A 546 -1.62 14.24 -9.83
N MET A 547 -1.52 12.98 -9.41
CA MET A 547 -1.93 11.82 -10.21
C MET A 547 -3.41 11.37 -10.01
N ARG A 548 -4.22 12.15 -9.27
CA ARG A 548 -5.65 11.81 -9.08
C ARG A 548 -6.50 12.13 -10.30
N HIS A 549 -7.62 11.41 -10.43
CA HIS A 549 -8.60 11.62 -11.51
C HIS A 549 -9.27 13.01 -11.46
N ASP A 550 -9.42 13.54 -10.26
CA ASP A 550 -10.20 14.73 -9.92
C ASP A 550 -9.32 15.93 -9.54
N ALA A 551 -7.99 15.80 -9.62
CA ALA A 551 -7.04 16.83 -9.21
C ALA A 551 -7.28 18.19 -9.89
N GLN A 552 -7.79 18.18 -11.13
CA GLN A 552 -8.15 19.38 -11.89
C GLN A 552 -9.40 20.12 -11.35
N ARG A 553 -10.17 19.52 -10.44
CA ARG A 553 -11.51 19.99 -10.02
C ARG A 553 -11.66 20.26 -8.51
N SER A 554 -10.64 20.02 -7.69
CA SER A 554 -10.78 20.04 -6.23
C SER A 554 -10.33 21.37 -5.59
N VAL A 555 -11.11 21.88 -4.62
CA VAL A 555 -11.01 23.23 -4.02
C VAL A 555 -10.30 23.22 -2.64
N SER A 556 -9.45 22.23 -2.38
CA SER A 556 -8.74 22.09 -1.09
C SER A 556 -7.60 23.11 -0.92
N HIS A 557 -7.29 23.48 0.33
CA HIS A 557 -6.33 24.54 0.71
C HIS A 557 -4.84 24.24 0.38
N ASP A 558 -4.49 23.02 -0.05
CA ASP A 558 -3.15 22.62 -0.49
C ASP A 558 -3.12 22.32 -1.99
N TYR A 559 -3.26 23.36 -2.83
CA TYR A 559 -3.19 23.19 -4.28
C TYR A 559 -1.78 22.72 -4.70
N VAL A 560 -1.63 21.44 -5.03
CA VAL A 560 -0.49 20.96 -5.80
C VAL A 560 -0.66 21.38 -7.26
N CYS A 561 0.45 21.66 -7.93
CA CYS A 561 0.45 22.03 -9.34
C CYS A 561 1.62 21.39 -10.08
N VAL A 562 1.54 21.44 -11.41
CA VAL A 562 2.61 21.02 -12.33
C VAL A 562 3.22 22.26 -12.97
N ARG A 563 4.54 22.38 -12.93
CA ARG A 563 5.29 23.46 -13.58
C ARG A 563 6.23 22.88 -14.63
N PRO A 564 6.26 23.36 -15.88
CA PRO A 564 7.36 23.06 -16.78
C PRO A 564 8.66 23.57 -16.17
N LEU A 565 9.72 22.77 -16.21
CA LEU A 565 11.02 23.20 -15.70
C LEU A 565 11.57 24.30 -16.63
N GLY A 566 11.63 25.53 -16.14
CA GLY A 566 12.14 26.65 -16.93
C GLY A 566 12.94 27.64 -16.11
N PHE A 567 13.66 28.51 -16.80
CA PHE A 567 14.62 29.43 -16.23
C PHE A 567 14.45 30.83 -16.82
N TYR A 568 14.75 31.85 -16.03
CA TYR A 568 14.94 33.21 -16.49
C TYR A 568 16.42 33.56 -16.34
N ALA A 569 17.08 33.89 -17.44
CA ALA A 569 18.48 34.32 -17.43
C ALA A 569 18.66 35.68 -16.71
N TYR A 570 17.65 36.54 -16.76
CA TYR A 570 17.60 37.84 -16.07
C TYR A 570 16.14 38.26 -15.84
N GLU A 571 15.94 39.30 -15.04
CA GLU A 571 14.62 39.84 -14.76
C GLU A 571 13.96 40.38 -16.04
N GLY A 572 12.79 39.84 -16.39
CA GLY A 572 12.07 40.19 -17.63
C GLY A 572 12.48 39.38 -18.87
N ALA A 573 13.42 38.43 -18.77
CA ALA A 573 13.76 37.51 -19.86
C ALA A 573 12.56 36.63 -20.25
N ARG A 574 12.61 36.05 -21.46
CA ARG A 574 11.72 34.92 -21.82
C ARG A 574 12.03 33.72 -20.93
N VAL A 575 11.04 32.84 -20.72
CA VAL A 575 11.28 31.58 -20.02
C VAL A 575 11.97 30.62 -20.99
N ASP A 576 13.16 30.20 -20.63
CA ASP A 576 13.86 29.12 -21.31
C ASP A 576 13.47 27.80 -20.65
N THR A 577 12.70 26.96 -21.35
CA THR A 577 12.11 25.73 -20.79
C THR A 577 12.93 24.51 -21.19
N ALA A 578 13.28 23.65 -20.23
CA ALA A 578 13.86 22.35 -20.53
C ALA A 578 12.75 21.41 -21.02
N ALA A 579 12.89 20.91 -22.24
CA ALA A 579 11.87 20.09 -22.88
C ALA A 579 11.58 18.81 -22.07
N ASN A 580 10.28 18.48 -21.97
CA ASN A 580 9.78 17.28 -21.30
C ASN A 580 10.26 17.09 -19.85
N MET A 581 10.42 18.18 -19.09
CA MET A 581 10.75 18.14 -17.66
C MET A 581 9.77 19.00 -16.85
N PHE A 582 9.37 18.51 -15.68
CA PHE A 582 8.33 19.12 -14.87
C PHE A 582 8.69 19.12 -13.38
N VAL A 583 8.13 20.07 -12.63
CA VAL A 583 8.23 20.13 -11.17
C VAL A 583 6.83 20.05 -10.57
N PHE A 584 6.62 19.07 -9.70
CA PHE A 584 5.40 18.90 -8.92
C PHE A 584 5.59 19.47 -7.52
N GLY A 585 4.57 20.13 -6.98
CA GLY A 585 4.62 20.67 -5.61
C GLY A 585 3.53 21.70 -5.37
N SER A 586 3.52 22.29 -4.17
CA SER A 586 2.56 23.34 -3.80
C SER A 586 2.59 24.53 -4.76
N LEU A 587 1.45 25.18 -4.99
CA LEU A 587 1.37 26.49 -5.64
C LEU A 587 2.24 27.52 -4.90
N ASN A 588 2.28 27.46 -3.57
CA ASN A 588 3.18 28.28 -2.75
C ASN A 588 4.58 27.67 -2.73
N ILE A 589 5.54 28.32 -3.39
CA ILE A 589 6.92 27.84 -3.48
C ILE A 589 7.68 27.81 -2.14
N GLN A 590 7.13 28.43 -1.09
CA GLN A 590 7.69 28.37 0.27
C GLN A 590 7.32 27.06 1.00
N THR A 591 6.36 26.30 0.48
CA THR A 591 5.88 25.06 1.08
C THR A 591 6.36 23.86 0.26
N GLY A 592 7.51 23.30 0.64
CA GLY A 592 8.02 22.07 0.05
C GLY A 592 7.32 20.80 0.57
N PRO A 593 7.64 19.61 0.05
CA PRO A 593 8.72 19.34 -0.92
C PRO A 593 8.34 19.60 -2.39
N PHE A 594 9.34 19.60 -3.28
CA PHE A 594 9.20 19.72 -4.73
C PHE A 594 9.80 18.50 -5.44
N ILE A 595 9.06 17.94 -6.38
CA ILE A 595 9.43 16.71 -7.11
C ILE A 595 9.79 17.07 -8.54
N LEU A 596 11.04 16.87 -8.91
CA LEU A 596 11.51 17.02 -10.28
C LEU A 596 11.26 15.74 -11.06
N TYR A 597 10.41 15.82 -12.08
CA TYR A 597 10.08 14.75 -13.02
C TYR A 597 10.84 14.94 -14.34
N ARG A 598 11.69 13.97 -14.69
CA ARG A 598 12.51 13.91 -15.91
C ARG A 598 12.29 12.57 -16.61
N PRO A 599 11.20 12.39 -17.37
CA PRO A 599 10.85 11.11 -17.99
C PRO A 599 12.00 10.45 -18.77
N PHE A 600 12.88 11.25 -19.39
CA PHE A 600 13.98 10.77 -20.22
C PHE A 600 15.31 10.58 -19.48
N ALA A 601 15.33 10.77 -18.16
CA ALA A 601 16.52 10.58 -17.34
C ALA A 601 16.63 9.17 -16.72
N PRO A 602 17.85 8.70 -16.40
CA PRO A 602 18.06 7.48 -15.61
C PRO A 602 17.32 7.52 -14.28
N GLU A 603 17.34 8.67 -13.59
CA GLU A 603 16.59 8.91 -12.37
C GLU A 603 15.43 9.89 -12.66
N PRO A 604 14.21 9.38 -12.98
CA PRO A 604 13.14 10.20 -13.52
C PRO A 604 12.37 10.96 -12.44
N LEU A 605 12.52 10.62 -11.16
CA LEU A 605 11.88 11.32 -10.05
C LEU A 605 12.92 11.63 -8.98
N LEU A 606 13.04 12.91 -8.62
CA LEU A 606 13.92 13.40 -7.56
C LEU A 606 13.13 14.33 -6.63
N GLU A 607 13.25 14.16 -5.33
CA GLU A 607 12.64 15.04 -4.34
C GLU A 607 13.67 16.04 -3.79
N TYR A 608 13.23 17.30 -3.65
CA TYR A 608 13.95 18.36 -2.98
C TYR A 608 13.10 19.00 -1.88
N ALA A 609 13.69 19.23 -0.71
CA ALA A 609 12.98 19.76 0.45
C ALA A 609 12.41 21.18 0.23
N SER A 610 13.03 21.99 -0.65
CA SER A 610 12.62 23.38 -0.89
C SER A 610 12.94 23.84 -2.32
N TRP A 611 12.29 24.93 -2.75
CA TRP A 611 12.53 25.53 -4.06
C TRP A 611 13.98 26.00 -4.26
N PRO A 612 14.65 26.64 -3.27
CA PRO A 612 16.08 26.91 -3.35
C PRO A 612 16.93 25.65 -3.46
N ALA A 613 16.62 24.59 -2.71
CA ALA A 613 17.40 23.34 -2.74
C ALA A 613 17.35 22.67 -4.12
N LEU A 614 16.20 22.71 -4.81
CA LEU A 614 16.08 22.28 -6.21
C LEU A 614 17.02 23.10 -7.11
N PHE A 615 16.98 24.43 -7.01
CA PHE A 615 17.83 25.27 -7.86
C PHE A 615 19.32 25.12 -7.55
N ASP A 616 19.68 24.98 -6.28
CA ASP A 616 21.03 24.70 -5.85
C ASP A 616 21.54 23.41 -6.48
N ALA A 617 20.76 22.33 -6.47
CA ALA A 617 21.14 21.08 -7.12
C ALA A 617 21.39 21.24 -8.63
N ILE A 618 20.58 22.05 -9.33
CA ILE A 618 20.75 22.32 -10.77
C ILE A 618 22.04 23.12 -11.07
N LYS A 619 22.45 24.00 -10.15
CA LYS A 619 23.70 24.78 -10.31
C LYS A 619 24.96 23.93 -10.16
N HIS A 620 24.90 22.81 -9.43
CA HIS A 620 26.07 21.96 -9.23
C HIS A 620 26.37 21.14 -10.50
N PRO A 621 27.60 21.19 -11.02
CA PRO A 621 28.00 20.36 -12.16
C PRO A 621 27.81 18.86 -11.87
N GLY A 622 27.29 18.13 -12.86
CA GLY A 622 27.01 16.70 -12.78
C GLY A 622 25.85 16.28 -13.66
N GLU A 623 25.43 15.01 -13.54
CA GLU A 623 24.41 14.37 -14.40
C GLU A 623 23.09 15.17 -14.47
N LEU A 624 22.65 15.76 -13.35
CA LEU A 624 21.43 16.57 -13.31
C LEU A 624 21.54 17.81 -14.21
N GLN A 625 22.62 18.57 -14.07
CA GLN A 625 22.86 19.79 -14.83
C GLN A 625 23.03 19.47 -16.31
N GLU A 626 23.82 18.45 -16.65
CA GLU A 626 24.05 18.02 -18.03
C GLU A 626 22.76 17.56 -18.71
N SER A 627 21.91 16.82 -17.98
CA SER A 627 20.59 16.42 -18.45
C SER A 627 19.73 17.65 -18.78
N ILE A 628 19.63 18.63 -17.86
CA ILE A 628 18.82 19.84 -18.08
C ILE A 628 19.37 20.67 -19.25
N LEU A 629 20.68 20.91 -19.31
CA LEU A 629 21.32 21.66 -20.39
C LEU A 629 21.10 21.00 -21.75
N THR A 630 21.09 19.68 -21.83
CA THR A 630 20.84 18.94 -23.07
C THR A 630 19.43 19.18 -23.62
N TRP A 631 18.45 19.31 -22.73
CA TRP A 631 17.04 19.49 -23.09
C TRP A 631 16.60 20.96 -23.20
N LEU A 632 17.51 21.91 -22.98
CA LEU A 632 17.32 23.31 -23.39
C LEU A 632 17.60 23.52 -24.87
N ASP A 633 17.01 24.57 -25.44
CA ASP A 633 17.33 25.07 -26.78
C ASP A 633 18.77 25.62 -26.82
N ASP A 634 19.40 25.62 -27.99
CA ASP A 634 20.81 26.02 -28.13
C ASP A 634 21.06 27.47 -27.70
N ASP A 635 20.18 28.39 -28.11
CA ASP A 635 20.23 29.80 -27.69
C ASP A 635 20.15 29.94 -26.17
N ALA A 636 19.30 29.12 -25.53
CA ALA A 636 19.13 29.12 -24.08
C ALA A 636 20.35 28.52 -23.37
N ARG A 637 20.89 27.41 -23.88
CA ARG A 637 22.06 26.72 -23.32
C ARG A 637 23.26 27.66 -23.21
N GLY A 638 23.45 28.53 -24.21
CA GLY A 638 24.51 29.53 -24.21
C GLY A 638 24.54 30.40 -22.95
N TYR A 639 23.38 30.68 -22.33
CA TYR A 639 23.31 31.42 -21.07
C TYR A 639 23.72 30.60 -19.85
N TYR A 640 23.45 29.29 -19.84
CA TYR A 640 23.44 28.48 -18.60
C TYR A 640 24.59 27.48 -18.47
N ALA A 641 25.23 27.09 -19.57
CA ALA A 641 26.39 26.19 -19.55
C ALA A 641 27.58 26.79 -18.78
N ASP A 642 28.56 25.96 -18.38
CA ASP A 642 29.83 26.40 -17.79
C ASP A 642 29.66 27.39 -16.61
N GLY A 643 28.78 27.06 -15.66
CA GLY A 643 28.47 27.90 -14.49
C GLY A 643 27.43 28.99 -14.73
N GLY A 644 26.82 29.03 -15.92
CA GLY A 644 25.84 30.03 -16.33
C GLY A 644 24.57 30.09 -15.48
N PHE A 645 24.15 29.01 -14.81
CA PHE A 645 23.04 29.09 -13.85
C PHE A 645 23.32 30.02 -12.66
N ALA A 646 24.57 30.07 -12.19
CA ALA A 646 24.98 30.97 -11.11
C ALA A 646 25.32 32.38 -11.64
N ARG A 647 25.80 32.47 -12.88
CA ARG A 647 26.15 33.72 -13.56
C ARG A 647 25.88 33.61 -15.06
N PRO A 648 24.67 33.97 -15.53
CA PRO A 648 24.29 33.79 -16.92
C PRO A 648 25.22 34.50 -17.90
N HIS A 649 25.60 33.83 -18.99
CA HIS A 649 26.52 34.37 -20.00
C HIS A 649 25.82 35.32 -20.97
N LEU A 650 25.40 36.48 -20.47
CA LEU A 650 24.69 37.51 -21.25
C LEU A 650 25.55 38.16 -22.36
N GLU A 651 26.86 37.90 -22.35
CA GLU A 651 27.86 38.48 -23.24
C GLU A 651 28.02 37.70 -24.56
N ASN A 652 27.59 36.44 -24.59
CA ASN A 652 27.80 35.53 -25.72
C ASN A 652 26.68 35.59 -26.78
N VAL A 653 25.65 36.40 -26.58
CA VAL A 653 24.56 36.57 -27.54
C VAL A 653 24.99 37.61 -28.58
N LEU A 654 25.02 37.21 -29.85
CA LEU A 654 25.46 37.96 -31.05
C LEU A 654 24.79 39.32 -31.32
N LEU A 655 24.04 39.89 -30.37
CA LEU A 655 23.39 41.19 -30.45
C LEU A 655 23.85 42.05 -29.26
N GLU A 656 24.95 42.77 -29.48
CA GLU A 656 25.48 43.77 -28.55
C GLU A 656 24.48 44.90 -28.25
N GLY A 657 24.52 45.41 -27.01
CA GLY A 657 23.97 46.73 -26.69
C GLY A 657 23.53 46.89 -25.24
N PHE A 658 22.43 46.24 -24.84
CA PHE A 658 21.79 46.47 -23.54
C PHE A 658 22.00 45.33 -22.52
N LEU A 659 22.11 44.07 -22.96
CA LEU A 659 22.23 42.92 -22.05
C LEU A 659 23.53 42.92 -21.24
N ALA A 660 24.62 43.45 -21.82
CA ALA A 660 25.90 43.64 -21.11
C ALA A 660 25.81 44.66 -19.96
N LEU A 661 24.79 45.54 -19.95
CA LEU A 661 24.57 46.55 -18.91
C LEU A 661 23.71 46.03 -17.75
N LEU A 662 23.10 44.85 -17.90
CA LEU A 662 22.26 44.27 -16.84
C LEU A 662 23.12 43.74 -15.68
N PRO A 663 22.62 43.83 -14.43
CA PRO A 663 23.32 43.30 -13.28
C PRO A 663 23.46 41.78 -13.38
N ARG A 664 24.68 41.26 -13.15
CA ARG A 664 24.96 39.82 -13.16
C ARG A 664 24.41 39.14 -11.90
N ARG A 665 23.10 38.89 -11.89
CA ARG A 665 22.42 38.09 -10.86
C ARG A 665 22.35 36.63 -11.30
N PRO A 666 22.27 35.67 -10.36
CA PRO A 666 21.97 34.28 -10.71
C PRO A 666 20.67 34.18 -11.51
N ALA A 667 20.58 33.16 -12.37
CA ALA A 667 19.32 32.82 -13.00
C ALA A 667 18.26 32.49 -11.95
N THR A 668 16.99 32.55 -12.33
CA THR A 668 15.89 32.16 -11.44
C THR A 668 15.04 31.06 -12.07
N LEU A 669 14.54 30.15 -11.23
CA LEU A 669 13.59 29.14 -11.68
C LEU A 669 12.22 29.78 -11.98
N SER A 670 11.61 29.35 -13.07
CA SER A 670 10.25 29.71 -13.44
C SER A 670 9.24 29.14 -12.45
N THR A 671 8.34 29.99 -11.97
CA THR A 671 7.23 29.60 -11.09
C THR A 671 5.93 29.37 -11.86
N ARG A 672 5.95 29.47 -13.20
CA ARG A 672 4.75 29.32 -14.05
C ARG A 672 4.19 27.90 -13.93
N SER A 673 2.94 27.79 -13.46
CA SER A 673 2.20 26.53 -13.41
C SER A 673 1.34 26.34 -14.65
N LEU A 674 1.16 25.08 -15.05
CA LEU A 674 0.16 24.70 -16.04
C LEU A 674 -1.24 24.95 -15.49
N VAL A 675 -2.13 25.45 -16.34
CA VAL A 675 -3.55 25.66 -16.02
C VAL A 675 -4.36 24.70 -16.90
N GLY A 676 -5.33 24.00 -16.30
CA GLY A 676 -6.20 23.07 -17.03
C GLY A 676 -5.59 21.67 -17.17
N ASN A 677 -5.68 21.09 -18.37
CA ASN A 677 -5.27 19.71 -18.64
C ASN A 677 -3.74 19.56 -18.71
N TYR A 678 -3.09 19.45 -17.56
CA TYR A 678 -1.65 19.24 -17.49
C TYR A 678 -1.20 17.87 -18.05
N TYR A 679 -2.08 16.87 -18.18
CA TYR A 679 -1.73 15.60 -18.85
C TYR A 679 -1.52 15.81 -20.34
N GLY A 680 -2.41 16.56 -21.01
CA GLY A 680 -2.25 16.94 -22.41
C GLY A 680 -0.97 17.73 -22.63
N ALA A 681 -0.69 18.73 -21.80
CA ALA A 681 0.55 19.49 -21.89
C ALA A 681 1.82 18.62 -21.68
N MET A 682 1.78 17.64 -20.77
CA MET A 682 2.88 16.68 -20.60
C MET A 682 3.00 15.73 -21.80
N PHE A 683 1.88 15.29 -22.37
CA PHE A 683 1.85 14.47 -23.58
C PHE A 683 2.45 15.22 -24.78
N ASP A 684 2.02 16.45 -25.04
CA ASP A 684 2.52 17.29 -26.13
C ASP A 684 4.03 17.57 -25.98
N ALA A 685 4.49 17.82 -24.76
CA ALA A 685 5.91 18.00 -24.47
C ALA A 685 6.70 16.71 -24.71
N ASN A 686 6.12 15.55 -24.39
CA ASN A 686 6.73 14.24 -24.64
C ASN A 686 6.84 13.96 -26.14
N VAL A 687 5.75 14.18 -26.91
CA VAL A 687 5.72 14.01 -28.37
C VAL A 687 6.72 14.94 -29.05
N SER A 688 6.74 16.22 -28.66
CA SER A 688 7.69 17.20 -29.20
C SER A 688 9.14 16.77 -28.92
N ALA A 689 9.42 16.29 -27.70
CA ALA A 689 10.73 15.79 -27.35
C ALA A 689 11.10 14.51 -28.11
N LEU A 690 10.16 13.59 -28.38
CA LEU A 690 10.35 12.42 -29.25
C LEU A 690 10.71 12.83 -30.68
N MET A 691 10.02 13.82 -31.24
CA MET A 691 10.29 14.32 -32.58
C MET A 691 11.65 15.02 -32.66
N SER A 692 12.01 15.84 -31.67
CA SER A 692 13.32 16.49 -31.62
C SER A 692 14.49 15.52 -31.44
N MET A 693 14.25 14.29 -30.96
CA MET A 693 15.27 13.24 -30.90
C MET A 693 15.53 12.59 -32.25
N ALA A 694 14.52 12.53 -33.12
CA ALA A 694 14.65 11.94 -34.45
C ALA A 694 15.20 12.94 -35.48
N ASP A 695 15.38 14.21 -35.09
CA ASP A 695 15.95 15.24 -35.94
C ASP A 695 17.48 15.19 -35.93
N ASN A 696 18.06 14.54 -36.94
CA ASN A 696 19.50 14.37 -37.11
C ASN A 696 20.18 15.55 -37.84
N GLN A 697 19.45 16.62 -38.18
CA GLN A 697 19.95 17.69 -39.05
C GLN A 697 20.63 18.87 -38.32
N THR A 698 20.60 18.92 -36.97
CA THR A 698 21.19 20.02 -36.17
C THR A 698 22.46 19.59 -35.42
N VAL A 699 23.61 20.15 -35.80
CA VAL A 699 24.96 19.55 -35.62
C VAL A 699 25.50 19.51 -34.17
N SER A 700 24.84 20.10 -33.17
CA SER A 700 25.38 20.13 -31.78
C SER A 700 24.45 19.57 -30.69
N THR A 701 23.16 19.81 -30.80
CA THR A 701 22.14 19.43 -29.80
C THR A 701 21.68 18.00 -29.98
N SER A 702 21.39 17.63 -31.23
CA SER A 702 20.95 16.29 -31.60
C SER A 702 22.00 15.25 -31.20
N GLU A 703 23.30 15.55 -31.37
CA GLU A 703 24.40 14.68 -30.97
C GLU A 703 24.40 14.38 -29.46
N ARG A 704 24.29 15.41 -28.61
CA ARG A 704 24.27 15.21 -27.15
C ARG A 704 23.00 14.51 -26.69
N ARG A 705 21.85 14.86 -27.26
CA ARG A 705 20.57 14.18 -27.02
C ARG A 705 20.64 12.72 -27.45
N TRP A 706 21.26 12.43 -28.59
CA TRP A 706 21.49 11.10 -29.14
C TRP A 706 22.49 10.28 -28.32
N MET A 707 23.56 10.87 -27.81
CA MET A 707 24.50 10.19 -26.90
C MET A 707 23.84 9.84 -25.56
N LEU A 708 23.10 10.77 -24.97
CA LEU A 708 22.28 10.49 -23.77
C LEU A 708 21.21 9.42 -24.04
N LEU A 709 20.67 9.38 -25.27
CA LEU A 709 19.72 8.35 -25.70
C LEU A 709 20.38 6.97 -25.93
N LYS A 710 21.56 6.92 -26.56
CA LYS A 710 22.36 5.69 -26.70
C LYS A 710 22.71 5.13 -25.32
N HIS A 711 23.06 6.01 -24.38
CA HIS A 711 23.49 5.61 -23.05
C HIS A 711 22.33 5.27 -22.12
N TYR A 712 21.18 5.93 -22.25
CA TYR A 712 20.06 5.81 -21.29
C TYR A 712 18.66 5.68 -21.91
N GLY A 713 18.48 6.06 -23.18
CA GLY A 713 17.18 6.36 -23.79
C GLY A 713 16.58 5.32 -24.75
N TRP A 714 17.26 4.22 -25.08
CA TRP A 714 16.57 3.05 -25.68
C TRP A 714 15.53 2.40 -24.78
N SER A 715 15.53 2.80 -23.51
CA SER A 715 14.45 2.62 -22.56
C SER A 715 13.13 3.35 -22.86
N LEU A 716 13.10 4.30 -23.80
CA LEU A 716 12.03 5.30 -23.91
C LEU A 716 10.88 4.92 -24.86
N PHE A 717 11.12 4.05 -25.84
CA PHE A 717 10.04 3.37 -26.59
C PHE A 717 9.24 2.40 -25.72
N ASN A 718 9.81 2.14 -24.56
CA ASN A 718 9.30 1.39 -23.45
C ASN A 718 8.78 2.34 -22.36
N GLY A 719 8.37 3.56 -22.76
CA GLY A 719 8.00 4.69 -21.91
C GLY A 719 7.17 4.23 -20.73
N LEU A 720 7.79 4.20 -19.55
CA LEU A 720 7.21 3.73 -18.30
C LEU A 720 6.45 2.37 -18.38
N THR A 721 6.61 1.51 -19.39
CA THR A 721 6.07 0.15 -19.35
C THR A 721 6.91 -0.68 -18.36
N PHE A 722 6.69 -0.45 -17.07
CA PHE A 722 7.42 -1.03 -15.94
C PHE A 722 7.46 -2.55 -15.94
N PHE A 723 6.61 -3.21 -16.73
CA PHE A 723 6.28 -4.61 -16.51
C PHE A 723 6.53 -5.55 -17.69
N LEU A 724 6.50 -5.04 -18.94
CA LEU A 724 6.50 -5.93 -20.11
C LEU A 724 7.41 -5.47 -21.24
N SER A 725 7.87 -4.22 -21.24
CA SER A 725 8.83 -3.72 -22.21
C SER A 725 9.48 -2.50 -21.58
N GLY A 726 10.63 -2.67 -20.93
CA GLY A 726 11.34 -1.68 -20.11
C GLY A 726 12.84 -1.93 -20.14
N PRO A 727 13.72 -0.92 -20.05
CA PRO A 727 15.17 -1.15 -19.95
C PRO A 727 15.46 -2.01 -18.71
N LEU A 728 16.32 -3.01 -18.87
CA LEU A 728 16.57 -4.07 -17.89
C LEU A 728 16.89 -3.59 -16.46
N GLN A 729 17.30 -2.33 -16.24
CA GLN A 729 17.80 -1.87 -14.93
C GLN A 729 16.70 -1.49 -13.92
N LYS A 730 15.57 -0.92 -14.35
CA LYS A 730 14.55 -0.37 -13.41
C LYS A 730 13.56 -1.40 -12.90
N ALA A 731 13.27 -2.43 -13.70
CA ALA A 731 12.41 -3.56 -13.34
C ALA A 731 13.17 -4.88 -13.26
N ALA A 732 14.51 -4.84 -13.18
CA ALA A 732 15.37 -6.04 -13.11
C ALA A 732 14.92 -6.99 -12.00
N TRP A 733 14.70 -6.41 -10.82
CA TRP A 733 14.26 -7.15 -9.63
C TRP A 733 12.92 -7.84 -9.90
N LEU A 734 12.00 -7.15 -10.57
CA LEU A 734 10.67 -7.66 -10.82
C LEU A 734 10.71 -8.77 -11.86
N PHE A 735 11.41 -8.56 -12.97
CA PHE A 735 11.61 -9.60 -13.98
C PHE A 735 12.27 -10.85 -13.36
N GLN A 736 13.26 -10.66 -12.49
CA GLN A 736 13.88 -11.74 -11.74
C GLN A 736 12.89 -12.45 -10.80
N THR A 737 12.03 -11.71 -10.10
CA THR A 737 10.93 -12.26 -9.29
C THR A 737 9.96 -13.06 -10.16
N LEU A 738 9.54 -12.54 -11.31
CA LEU A 738 8.63 -13.23 -12.24
C LEU A 738 9.24 -14.55 -12.75
N LEU A 739 10.52 -14.55 -13.14
CA LEU A 739 11.23 -15.77 -13.54
C LEU A 739 11.41 -16.77 -12.40
N SER A 740 11.58 -16.28 -11.17
CA SER A 740 11.66 -17.14 -9.97
C SER A 740 10.33 -17.80 -9.64
N LEU A 741 9.21 -17.15 -9.98
CA LEU A 741 7.86 -17.70 -9.81
C LEU A 741 7.48 -18.65 -10.95
N ASP A 742 7.94 -18.39 -12.17
CA ASP A 742 7.63 -19.20 -13.35
C ASP A 742 8.84 -19.31 -14.29
N SER A 743 9.56 -20.43 -14.19
CA SER A 743 10.73 -20.73 -15.03
C SER A 743 10.39 -20.88 -16.52
N GLY A 744 9.11 -21.09 -16.88
CA GLY A 744 8.65 -21.18 -18.25
C GLY A 744 8.24 -19.84 -18.88
N LEU A 745 8.33 -18.74 -18.13
CA LEU A 745 7.91 -17.41 -18.60
C LEU A 745 8.75 -16.92 -19.79
N GLN A 746 10.08 -17.08 -19.72
CA GLN A 746 10.97 -16.58 -20.77
C GLN A 746 10.68 -17.23 -22.13
N ALA A 747 10.53 -18.56 -22.16
CA ALA A 747 10.16 -19.30 -23.37
C ALA A 747 8.81 -18.85 -23.96
N ARG A 748 7.85 -18.45 -23.12
CA ARG A 748 6.56 -17.91 -23.58
C ARG A 748 6.71 -16.49 -24.15
N ILE A 749 7.47 -15.62 -23.50
CA ILE A 749 7.76 -14.26 -24.01
C ILE A 749 8.42 -14.34 -25.39
N ASP A 750 9.36 -15.26 -25.58
CA ASP A 750 10.10 -15.42 -26.82
C ASP A 750 9.26 -16.09 -27.94
N GLY A 751 8.31 -16.96 -27.57
CA GLY A 751 7.47 -17.71 -28.51
C GLY A 751 6.11 -17.05 -28.78
N ASP A 752 5.20 -17.10 -27.81
CA ASP A 752 3.83 -16.58 -27.89
C ASP A 752 3.70 -15.34 -27.03
N LYS A 753 3.87 -14.17 -27.66
CA LYS A 753 3.86 -12.87 -26.98
C LYS A 753 2.57 -12.61 -26.21
N GLU A 754 1.41 -13.04 -26.73
CA GLU A 754 0.13 -12.86 -26.04
C GLU A 754 0.06 -13.74 -24.79
N ALA A 755 0.45 -15.02 -24.89
CA ALA A 755 0.50 -15.91 -23.75
C ALA A 755 1.54 -15.47 -22.69
N GLY A 756 2.69 -14.97 -23.13
CA GLY A 756 3.71 -14.36 -22.28
C GLY A 756 3.15 -13.15 -21.52
N GLN A 757 2.48 -12.24 -22.22
CA GLN A 757 1.85 -11.07 -21.63
C GLN A 757 0.78 -11.42 -20.59
N GLN A 758 -0.10 -12.37 -20.89
CA GLN A 758 -1.10 -12.85 -19.93
C GLN A 758 -0.46 -13.48 -18.69
N THR A 759 0.62 -14.25 -18.88
CA THR A 759 1.38 -14.83 -17.76
C THR A 759 1.91 -13.72 -16.84
N VAL A 760 2.51 -12.67 -17.40
CA VAL A 760 3.03 -11.56 -16.59
C VAL A 760 1.91 -10.87 -15.82
N ILE A 761 0.78 -10.56 -16.46
CA ILE A 761 -0.38 -9.96 -15.81
C ILE A 761 -0.85 -10.80 -14.62
N ASP A 762 -0.91 -12.13 -14.78
CA ASP A 762 -1.32 -13.04 -13.71
C ASP A 762 -0.30 -13.15 -12.57
N LEU A 763 0.99 -13.14 -12.88
CA LEU A 763 2.04 -13.13 -11.86
C LEU A 763 2.07 -11.81 -11.08
N LEU A 764 1.88 -10.67 -11.74
CA LEU A 764 1.74 -9.37 -11.07
C LEU A 764 0.51 -9.33 -10.16
N PHE A 765 -0.59 -9.94 -10.59
CA PHE A 765 -1.75 -10.11 -9.73
C PHE A 765 -1.41 -10.95 -8.49
N ASN A 766 -0.70 -12.07 -8.64
CA ASN A 766 -0.28 -12.89 -7.51
C ASN A 766 0.66 -12.12 -6.55
N ILE A 767 1.58 -11.32 -7.07
CA ILE A 767 2.44 -10.44 -6.26
C ILE A 767 1.59 -9.41 -5.51
N SER A 768 0.62 -8.78 -6.17
CA SER A 768 -0.29 -7.83 -5.52
C SER A 768 -1.09 -8.50 -4.39
N LEU A 769 -1.58 -9.73 -4.61
CA LEU A 769 -2.33 -10.51 -3.63
C LEU A 769 -1.46 -10.91 -2.43
N ALA A 770 -0.22 -11.29 -2.69
CA ALA A 770 0.78 -11.63 -1.68
C ALA A 770 1.15 -10.43 -0.80
N LEU A 771 1.32 -9.24 -1.41
CA LEU A 771 1.53 -7.99 -0.68
C LEU A 771 0.32 -7.56 0.12
N LEU A 772 -0.90 -7.76 -0.39
CA LEU A 772 -2.13 -7.53 0.36
C LEU A 772 -2.18 -8.46 1.57
N HIS A 773 -1.92 -9.75 1.38
CA HIS A 773 -1.88 -10.74 2.44
C HIS A 773 -0.89 -10.34 3.54
N GLU A 774 0.33 -9.99 3.15
CA GLU A 774 1.39 -9.59 4.08
C GLU A 774 1.07 -8.26 4.78
N GLY A 775 0.57 -7.27 4.03
CA GLY A 775 0.20 -5.96 4.56
C GLY A 775 -0.95 -6.03 5.57
N LEU A 776 -1.93 -6.92 5.36
CA LEU A 776 -3.04 -7.15 6.30
C LEU A 776 -2.61 -7.83 7.60
N ARG A 777 -1.40 -8.41 7.69
CA ARG A 777 -0.88 -8.97 8.95
C ARG A 777 -0.47 -7.91 9.97
N PHE A 778 -0.30 -6.64 9.56
CA PHE A 778 0.10 -5.55 10.45
C PHE A 778 1.25 -5.92 11.39
N LYS A 779 2.37 -6.39 10.83
CA LYS A 779 3.54 -6.81 11.61
C LYS A 779 3.92 -5.69 12.59
N ALA A 780 3.81 -5.96 13.88
CA ALA A 780 4.11 -5.01 14.95
C ALA A 780 5.61 -4.72 15.01
N LYS A 781 6.11 -3.84 14.13
CA LYS A 781 7.46 -3.28 14.25
C LYS A 781 7.60 -2.39 15.51
N ALA A 782 6.49 -2.00 16.13
CA ALA A 782 6.44 -1.12 17.30
C ALA A 782 7.14 -1.72 18.54
N ASN A 783 7.18 -3.05 18.70
CA ASN A 783 7.71 -3.68 19.92
C ASN A 783 9.23 -3.90 19.88
N ALA A 784 9.94 -3.45 18.84
CA ALA A 784 11.39 -3.63 18.74
C ALA A 784 12.20 -2.67 19.64
N ARG A 785 11.63 -1.54 20.08
CA ARG A 785 12.36 -0.48 20.80
C ARG A 785 12.34 -0.59 22.33
N LEU A 786 11.46 -1.39 22.92
CA LEU A 786 11.34 -1.54 24.38
C LEU A 786 11.90 -2.85 24.93
N ARG A 787 12.43 -3.73 24.07
CA ARG A 787 13.12 -4.94 24.48
C ARG A 787 14.43 -4.56 25.17
N LEU A 788 14.38 -4.41 26.50
CA LEU A 788 15.55 -4.68 27.31
C LEU A 788 15.96 -6.12 26.96
N SER A 789 17.21 -6.30 26.54
CA SER A 789 17.80 -7.61 26.25
C SER A 789 17.95 -8.41 27.54
N ALA A 790 16.83 -8.83 28.14
CA ALA A 790 16.84 -9.90 29.11
C ALA A 790 17.03 -11.21 28.33
N PRO A 791 17.93 -12.10 28.75
CA PRO A 791 17.97 -13.46 28.22
C PRO A 791 16.58 -14.08 28.41
N VAL A 792 16.11 -14.76 27.36
CA VAL A 792 14.74 -15.30 27.19
C VAL A 792 14.30 -16.24 28.34
N ASP A 793 15.23 -16.64 29.21
CA ASP A 793 15.06 -17.69 30.22
C ASP A 793 15.31 -17.25 31.69
N GLU A 794 15.47 -15.95 32.00
CA GLU A 794 15.57 -15.50 33.40
C GLU A 794 14.21 -15.01 33.96
N PRO A 795 13.77 -15.50 35.13
CA PRO A 795 12.54 -15.03 35.76
C PRO A 795 12.64 -13.57 36.22
N LEU A 796 11.61 -12.78 35.92
CA LEU A 796 11.52 -11.37 36.30
C LEU A 796 11.39 -11.15 37.82
N PHE A 797 11.08 -12.17 38.63
CA PHE A 797 11.11 -12.11 40.10
C PHE A 797 11.53 -13.46 40.70
N THR A 798 11.98 -13.47 41.96
CA THR A 798 12.15 -14.72 42.72
C THR A 798 10.77 -15.23 43.17
N ILE A 799 10.29 -16.34 42.60
CA ILE A 799 8.93 -16.88 42.86
C ILE A 799 8.92 -17.82 44.08
N TYR A 800 7.98 -17.60 45.01
CA TYR A 800 7.61 -18.56 46.08
C TYR A 800 6.48 -19.49 45.57
N LYS A 801 6.62 -20.81 45.75
CA LYS A 801 5.69 -21.84 45.22
C LYS A 801 4.60 -22.25 46.23
N PRO A 802 3.32 -22.31 45.81
CA PRO A 802 2.30 -23.16 46.44
C PRO A 802 2.10 -24.50 45.71
N GLU A 803 1.55 -25.47 46.45
CA GLU A 803 1.44 -26.90 46.13
C GLU A 803 0.28 -27.24 45.16
N ALA A 804 0.44 -28.30 44.37
CA ALA A 804 -0.36 -28.60 43.18
C ALA A 804 -1.69 -29.34 43.43
N LEU A 805 -2.71 -29.00 42.64
CA LEU A 805 -3.98 -29.73 42.51
C LEU A 805 -3.89 -30.87 41.48
N PRO A 806 -4.71 -31.94 41.60
CA PRO A 806 -4.59 -33.13 40.75
C PRO A 806 -5.23 -32.95 39.37
N ALA A 807 -4.65 -33.66 38.39
CA ALA A 807 -5.04 -33.65 36.97
C ALA A 807 -6.29 -34.50 36.70
N VAL A 808 -7.12 -34.03 35.75
CA VAL A 808 -8.30 -34.75 35.23
C VAL A 808 -7.97 -35.35 33.87
N GLU A 809 -8.28 -36.63 33.67
CA GLU A 809 -8.10 -37.34 32.40
C GLU A 809 -9.17 -36.98 31.35
N PRO A 810 -8.80 -36.86 30.06
CA PRO A 810 -9.76 -36.61 28.99
C PRO A 810 -10.46 -37.90 28.55
N VAL A 811 -11.75 -38.02 28.90
CA VAL A 811 -12.66 -39.03 28.32
C VAL A 811 -12.88 -38.73 26.85
N SER A 812 -12.76 -39.71 25.94
CA SER A 812 -13.08 -39.59 24.50
C SER A 812 -14.58 -39.77 24.24
N ALA A 813 -15.21 -38.82 23.55
CA ALA A 813 -16.63 -38.89 23.18
C ALA A 813 -16.84 -38.67 21.69
N SER A 814 -17.69 -39.53 21.09
CA SER A 814 -18.12 -39.53 19.70
C SER A 814 -19.00 -38.33 19.38
N VAL A 815 -18.75 -37.66 18.25
CA VAL A 815 -19.44 -36.43 17.84
C VAL A 815 -20.78 -36.76 17.17
N ILE A 816 -21.89 -36.24 17.72
CA ILE A 816 -23.21 -36.20 17.06
C ILE A 816 -23.53 -34.72 16.82
N ALA A 817 -23.74 -34.32 15.56
CA ALA A 817 -24.17 -32.97 15.19
C ALA A 817 -25.69 -32.92 14.99
N GLN A 818 -26.43 -32.15 15.79
CA GLN A 818 -27.90 -32.03 15.67
C GLN A 818 -28.33 -30.57 15.47
N LYS A 819 -29.24 -30.31 14.52
CA LYS A 819 -29.89 -29.00 14.38
C LYS A 819 -30.82 -28.78 15.56
N LYS A 820 -30.67 -27.67 16.28
CA LYS A 820 -31.61 -27.27 17.33
C LYS A 820 -32.83 -26.62 16.69
N GLN A 821 -34.03 -27.08 17.06
CA GLN A 821 -35.31 -26.45 16.71
C GLN A 821 -36.03 -26.03 17.99
N PRO A 822 -36.69 -24.85 18.04
CA PRO A 822 -36.76 -23.82 16.99
C PRO A 822 -35.43 -23.04 16.82
N ASP A 823 -35.33 -22.30 15.73
CA ASP A 823 -34.23 -21.34 15.50
C ASP A 823 -34.28 -20.21 16.56
N ILE A 824 -33.14 -19.57 16.83
CA ILE A 824 -32.94 -18.77 18.06
C ILE A 824 -33.49 -17.34 17.90
N GLU A 825 -34.27 -16.87 18.88
CA GLU A 825 -34.76 -15.48 18.97
C GLU A 825 -33.61 -14.45 19.16
N PRO A 826 -33.76 -13.19 18.69
CA PRO A 826 -32.70 -12.18 18.74
C PRO A 826 -32.07 -11.96 20.12
N ARG A 827 -32.86 -11.97 21.20
CA ARG A 827 -32.35 -11.81 22.57
C ARG A 827 -31.51 -12.99 23.07
N ALA A 828 -31.75 -14.20 22.54
CA ALA A 828 -30.97 -15.38 22.90
C ALA A 828 -29.68 -15.50 22.05
N ALA A 829 -29.61 -14.82 20.91
CA ALA A 829 -28.41 -14.76 20.07
C ALA A 829 -27.24 -14.01 20.72
N SER A 830 -27.51 -13.04 21.62
CA SER A 830 -26.45 -12.34 22.38
C SER A 830 -25.61 -13.27 23.26
N GLN A 831 -26.17 -14.42 23.70
CA GLN A 831 -25.45 -15.43 24.49
C GLN A 831 -24.38 -16.20 23.68
N TYR A 832 -24.30 -15.94 22.37
CA TYR A 832 -23.31 -16.52 21.46
C TYR A 832 -22.19 -15.52 21.13
N SER A 833 -22.18 -14.34 21.76
CA SER A 833 -21.16 -13.32 21.55
C SER A 833 -20.47 -12.90 22.84
N SER A 834 -19.21 -12.50 22.71
CA SER A 834 -18.43 -11.85 23.77
C SER A 834 -18.68 -10.34 23.86
N LEU A 835 -19.35 -9.76 22.86
CA LEU A 835 -19.71 -8.34 22.80
C LEU A 835 -21.16 -8.11 23.23
N ASP A 836 -21.39 -7.06 24.00
CA ASP A 836 -22.73 -6.52 24.21
C ASP A 836 -23.11 -5.61 23.03
N PHE A 837 -23.94 -6.14 22.14
CA PHE A 837 -24.40 -5.40 20.96
C PHE A 837 -25.55 -4.43 21.24
N SER A 838 -26.06 -4.35 22.47
CA SER A 838 -27.16 -3.45 22.79
C SER A 838 -26.75 -1.98 22.64
N TRP A 839 -25.48 -1.63 22.88
CA TRP A 839 -24.95 -0.26 22.74
C TRP A 839 -23.74 -0.14 21.80
N PHE A 840 -23.21 -1.26 21.29
CA PHE A 840 -22.08 -1.25 20.35
C PHE A 840 -22.54 -0.91 18.91
N SER A 841 -22.32 0.33 18.48
CA SER A 841 -22.63 0.79 17.11
C SER A 841 -21.51 1.64 16.55
N ALA A 842 -21.16 1.41 15.29
CA ALA A 842 -20.30 2.32 14.53
C ALA A 842 -21.09 3.50 13.92
N GLN A 843 -22.43 3.41 13.90
CA GLN A 843 -23.29 4.47 13.38
C GLN A 843 -23.46 5.58 14.44
N PRO A 844 -23.44 6.86 14.05
CA PRO A 844 -23.62 7.99 14.97
C PRO A 844 -25.08 8.19 15.42
N ARG A 845 -25.99 7.26 15.10
CA ARG A 845 -27.41 7.33 15.44
C ARG A 845 -27.80 6.13 16.27
N LEU A 846 -28.66 6.36 17.26
CA LEU A 846 -29.29 5.30 18.05
C LEU A 846 -30.28 4.54 17.16
N THR A 847 -30.34 3.22 17.34
CA THR A 847 -31.42 2.38 16.80
C THR A 847 -32.72 2.69 17.55
N GLU A 848 -33.88 2.35 16.97
CA GLU A 848 -35.17 2.54 17.64
C GLU A 848 -35.22 1.84 19.01
N LEU A 849 -34.56 0.69 19.15
CA LEU A 849 -34.51 -0.08 20.39
C LEU A 849 -33.59 0.58 21.43
N GLN A 850 -32.44 1.12 21.00
CA GLN A 850 -31.56 1.93 21.86
C GLN A 850 -32.25 3.23 22.29
N GLN A 851 -32.97 3.88 21.38
CA GLN A 851 -33.72 5.09 21.67
C GLN A 851 -34.85 4.80 22.66
N ALA A 852 -35.64 3.74 22.45
CA ALA A 852 -36.65 3.31 23.40
C ALA A 852 -36.07 2.94 24.78
N SER A 853 -34.87 2.35 24.82
CA SER A 853 -34.15 2.08 26.07
C SER A 853 -33.66 3.37 26.74
N LEU A 854 -33.07 4.29 25.97
CA LEU A 854 -32.66 5.62 26.45
C LEU A 854 -33.87 6.40 26.99
N ASP A 855 -35.01 6.33 26.32
CA ASP A 855 -36.25 7.01 26.69
C ASP A 855 -36.77 6.57 28.07
N THR A 856 -36.40 5.36 28.54
CA THR A 856 -36.72 4.94 29.93
C THR A 856 -35.97 5.73 31.01
N PHE A 857 -34.91 6.45 30.64
CA PHE A 857 -34.09 7.26 31.55
C PHE A 857 -34.36 8.77 31.42
N VAL A 858 -35.36 9.18 30.64
CA VAL A 858 -35.74 10.59 30.49
C VAL A 858 -36.27 11.13 31.82
N LEU A 859 -35.77 12.30 32.22
CA LEU A 859 -36.24 13.05 33.36
C LEU A 859 -37.09 14.23 32.89
N ASP A 860 -38.31 14.36 33.42
CA ASP A 860 -39.14 15.56 33.27
C ASP A 860 -38.61 16.67 34.21
N LEU A 861 -37.56 17.37 33.78
CA LEU A 861 -36.94 18.48 34.50
C LEU A 861 -36.87 19.74 33.62
N ASP A 862 -37.31 20.87 34.17
CA ASP A 862 -37.17 22.18 33.54
C ASP A 862 -35.75 22.72 33.75
N LEU A 863 -34.94 22.65 32.69
CA LEU A 863 -33.55 23.12 32.68
C LEU A 863 -33.40 24.60 32.25
N SER A 864 -34.49 25.37 32.15
CA SER A 864 -34.44 26.79 31.76
C SER A 864 -33.56 27.66 32.68
N GLN A 865 -33.37 27.23 33.93
CA GLN A 865 -32.51 27.89 34.94
C GLN A 865 -31.10 27.27 35.03
N GLY A 866 -30.75 26.33 34.15
CA GLY A 866 -29.44 25.67 34.14
C GLY A 866 -28.36 26.48 33.40
N THR A 867 -27.11 26.35 33.85
CA THR A 867 -25.96 27.00 33.20
C THR A 867 -25.30 26.04 32.20
N ARG A 868 -25.29 26.42 30.92
CA ARG A 868 -24.71 25.60 29.86
C ARG A 868 -23.20 25.85 29.74
N ILE A 869 -22.43 24.77 29.63
CA ILE A 869 -20.99 24.85 29.35
C ILE A 869 -20.80 25.11 27.85
N GLU A 870 -20.13 26.20 27.49
CA GLU A 870 -19.98 26.66 26.09
C GLU A 870 -18.64 26.29 25.43
N VAL A 871 -17.65 25.87 26.23
CA VAL A 871 -16.26 25.66 25.79
C VAL A 871 -15.65 24.45 26.51
N GLY A 872 -14.75 23.72 25.84
CA GLY A 872 -14.03 22.57 26.42
C GLY A 872 -14.73 21.22 26.19
N PRO A 873 -14.19 20.13 26.77
CA PRO A 873 -14.67 18.76 26.53
C PRO A 873 -16.11 18.50 27.04
N LEU A 874 -16.61 19.35 27.95
CA LEU A 874 -17.98 19.27 28.50
C LEU A 874 -18.95 20.24 27.81
N LYS A 875 -18.58 20.81 26.65
CA LYS A 875 -19.45 21.73 25.92
C LYS A 875 -20.80 21.08 25.62
N GLY A 876 -21.88 21.75 26.02
CA GLY A 876 -23.25 21.30 25.82
C GLY A 876 -23.93 20.73 27.07
N VAL A 877 -23.17 20.37 28.11
CA VAL A 877 -23.68 19.96 29.43
C VAL A 877 -24.33 21.16 30.14
N ILE A 878 -25.45 20.92 30.83
CA ILE A 878 -26.23 21.91 31.56
C ILE A 878 -26.13 21.61 33.06
N ASN A 879 -25.60 22.54 33.84
CA ASN A 879 -25.53 22.42 35.29
C ASN A 879 -26.76 23.06 35.95
N HIS A 880 -27.50 22.30 36.74
CA HIS A 880 -28.69 22.75 37.45
C HIS A 880 -28.75 22.10 38.84
N GLU A 881 -28.94 22.91 39.90
CA GLU A 881 -29.01 22.46 41.30
C GLU A 881 -27.85 21.53 41.75
N GLY A 882 -26.62 21.82 41.31
CA GLY A 882 -25.45 21.03 41.69
C GLY A 882 -25.33 19.67 41.00
N LYS A 883 -26.16 19.41 39.98
CA LYS A 883 -26.08 18.23 39.11
C LYS A 883 -25.88 18.64 37.65
N SER A 884 -25.24 17.76 36.89
CA SER A 884 -25.00 17.95 35.46
C SER A 884 -26.03 17.16 34.65
N TYR A 885 -26.55 17.78 33.59
CA TYR A 885 -27.56 17.23 32.71
C TYR A 885 -27.14 17.38 31.25
N VAL A 886 -27.61 16.47 30.40
CA VAL A 886 -27.39 16.53 28.96
C VAL A 886 -28.72 16.40 28.25
N GLN A 887 -28.90 17.19 27.19
CA GLN A 887 -30.06 17.10 26.31
C GLN A 887 -29.68 16.34 25.05
N ILE A 888 -30.29 15.18 24.83
CA ILE A 888 -30.00 14.29 23.69
C ILE A 888 -31.22 14.28 22.76
N GLY A 889 -30.99 14.43 21.44
CA GLY A 889 -32.05 14.29 20.43
C GLY A 889 -33.12 15.38 20.38
N GLY A 890 -32.96 16.48 21.14
CA GLY A 890 -33.87 17.63 21.11
C GLY A 890 -35.16 17.49 21.93
N ALA A 891 -35.37 16.37 22.65
CA ALA A 891 -36.60 16.15 23.43
C ALA A 891 -36.38 15.57 24.84
N GLY A 892 -35.31 14.80 25.09
CA GLY A 892 -35.07 14.17 26.40
C GLY A 892 -33.98 14.87 27.23
N THR A 893 -34.27 15.12 28.51
CA THR A 893 -33.30 15.56 29.52
C THR A 893 -32.81 14.37 30.33
N TYR A 894 -31.49 14.21 30.48
CA TYR A 894 -30.86 13.10 31.20
C TYR A 894 -29.90 13.63 32.26
N ALA A 895 -29.88 13.02 33.45
CA ALA A 895 -28.86 13.31 34.46
C ALA A 895 -27.55 12.59 34.10
N GLY A 896 -26.43 13.30 34.19
CA GLY A 896 -25.09 12.73 34.04
C GLY A 896 -24.29 12.92 35.32
N ASP A 897 -23.77 11.82 35.87
CA ASP A 897 -22.65 11.90 36.82
C ASP A 897 -21.41 12.23 35.99
N VAL A 898 -20.96 13.48 36.07
CA VAL A 898 -19.70 13.91 35.46
C VAL A 898 -18.65 13.85 36.56
N ALA A 899 -18.02 12.69 36.71
CA ALA A 899 -16.83 12.49 37.54
C ALA A 899 -15.56 12.82 36.75
#